data_AF-A0AAU9H3T5-F1
#
_entry.id   AF-A0AAU9H3T5-F1
#
_cell.length_a   1.000
_cell.length_b   1.000
_cell.length_c   1.000
_cell.angle_alpha   90.00
_cell.angle_beta   90.00
_cell.angle_gamma   90.00
#
_symmetry.space_group_name_H-M   'P 1'
#
loop_
_entity.id
_entity.type
_entity.pdbx_description
1 polymer ?
#
loop_
_entity_poly.entity_id
_entity_poly.type
_entity_poly.pdbx_seq_one_letter_code
_entity_poly.pdbx_strand_id
1 'polypeptide(L)'
;MCEYCVNKFKEFDQTISVAELFTNVLKTVNINLSKEDKFDFDKNINVVQKVIKGLVELMNDSEFNQLNYEESYTVVNNIAKEYVQKSNRFLEALIDENILIKNTGYKGEMIIYFSYERMGDYFLSEYLLEKYRNVDKRDLVTKLQSDEKVTRYFQKEDDLSYNRGLINELFIKLANEFNIELFEVFPQFKNNYNMIYSFINSLVWRKDGSISKHTKCYISDNVIPYDAFRNNFLDVLLIKMPQKNHPLNIWALHKLLKQCNLEKRDFLWTQYISINNEKVFEIINWLFSNYKKLDEETAEKYMIFLTWIFSATNNKLRDLGTKSLVKLFKTFPTKIIGLLKLFENNNDPYIVERLYASVLGATLRIDICEIHIEIANYIYEEIFDKEMVYPHILMRDYARQTIEYISLSKDISNINLEKIRPPYKSNWYKKEYSNLNIDDYIKSLKNKLDSHLHFSIDKIKNSMTTEYGRGTGAYGDFGRYVFGYAVRNWVKGFKSDQDLSNIALMRIFEMGYDAKLHGEFDMWVNRYDNFNNSIERISKKYQWIAYYEILAKLVDKFPDVQYSGLWDDYIRDIDPTLLLLEIDKESKILVPSPLPSHQSNEWVKNTKVFDETKLFLEIDIDNHRYICLSSKFNFEKREKEIPFEDRDSCYFLAMGYFYNKEDSNEIIKGYENNYDRGINIPRAHSIYLYEYYWSEAYKNYKEGYLTESDGKLCPAIYEYFWELDYSVKDKSISFYIPCKEIVDYFSLIQTEEGVWKTKFGETICINSKLLEFDNECLLIKKESLLNFLNTKKLSIGWKIYLEKISLRDRQEWWYNVFYDDGKYNKKIIKNDMSKIRRNF
;
A
#
# COMPACT_ATOMS: atom_id res chain seq x y z
N MET A 1 9.13 -16.29 -28.06
CA MET A 1 9.82 -15.09 -28.59
C MET A 1 10.71 -14.42 -27.54
N CYS A 2 10.23 -14.12 -26.32
CA CYS A 2 11.10 -13.63 -25.23
C CYS A 2 12.19 -14.64 -24.85
N GLU A 3 11.86 -15.94 -24.72
CA GLU A 3 12.88 -17.00 -24.53
C GLU A 3 13.84 -17.15 -25.72
N TYR A 4 13.35 -17.00 -26.96
CA TYR A 4 14.21 -17.01 -28.15
C TYR A 4 15.23 -15.86 -28.10
N CYS A 5 14.79 -14.67 -27.68
CA CYS A 5 15.68 -13.51 -27.56
C CYS A 5 16.66 -13.65 -26.39
N VAL A 6 16.20 -14.13 -25.23
CA VAL A 6 17.06 -14.39 -24.05
C VAL A 6 18.12 -15.44 -24.39
N ASN A 7 17.73 -16.54 -25.05
CA ASN A 7 18.64 -17.63 -25.40
C ASN A 7 19.66 -17.25 -26.49
N LYS A 8 19.30 -16.36 -27.43
CA LYS A 8 20.19 -15.96 -28.54
C LYS A 8 21.00 -14.69 -28.27
N PHE A 9 20.46 -13.71 -27.56
CA PHE A 9 21.08 -12.40 -27.36
C PHE A 9 21.63 -12.17 -25.95
N LYS A 10 21.46 -13.12 -25.02
CA LYS A 10 21.97 -13.10 -23.62
C LYS A 10 21.44 -11.97 -22.72
N GLU A 11 20.81 -10.93 -23.27
CA GLU A 11 20.09 -9.88 -22.54
C GLU A 11 18.77 -9.54 -23.26
N PHE A 12 17.73 -9.22 -22.48
CA PHE A 12 16.45 -8.70 -23.00
C PHE A 12 16.27 -7.27 -22.51
N ASP A 13 16.48 -6.31 -23.41
CA ASP A 13 16.19 -4.91 -23.14
C ASP A 13 14.68 -4.65 -23.28
N GLN A 14 14.04 -4.27 -22.18
CA GLN A 14 12.61 -3.95 -22.13
C GLN A 14 12.23 -2.70 -22.93
N THR A 15 13.21 -1.98 -23.50
CA THR A 15 13.00 -0.83 -24.37
C THR A 15 12.90 -1.17 -25.86
N ILE A 16 13.20 -2.41 -26.28
CA ILE A 16 13.09 -2.85 -27.68
C ILE A 16 11.64 -2.78 -28.14
N SER A 17 11.39 -2.07 -29.25
CA SER A 17 10.07 -1.99 -29.85
C SER A 17 9.66 -3.31 -30.52
N VAL A 18 8.35 -3.59 -30.61
CA VAL A 18 7.83 -4.77 -31.31
C VAL A 18 8.30 -4.83 -32.77
N ALA A 19 8.44 -3.67 -33.42
CA ALA A 19 8.98 -3.54 -34.76
C ALA A 19 10.45 -4.02 -34.85
N GLU A 20 11.29 -3.57 -33.93
CA GLU A 20 12.70 -4.00 -33.85
C GLU A 20 12.80 -5.48 -33.49
N LEU A 21 11.96 -5.97 -32.59
CA LEU A 21 11.89 -7.37 -32.20
C LEU A 21 11.63 -8.27 -33.41
N PHE A 22 10.54 -8.04 -34.15
CA PHE A 22 10.20 -8.86 -35.32
C PHE A 22 11.24 -8.73 -36.44
N THR A 23 11.78 -7.53 -36.66
CA THR A 23 12.85 -7.32 -37.64
C THR A 23 14.12 -8.08 -37.26
N ASN A 24 14.51 -8.09 -35.99
CA ASN A 24 15.68 -8.80 -35.50
C ASN A 24 15.49 -10.32 -35.54
N VAL A 25 14.29 -10.82 -35.26
CA VAL A 25 13.94 -12.23 -35.45
C VAL A 25 14.12 -12.63 -36.92
N LEU A 26 13.55 -11.87 -37.87
CA LEU A 26 13.71 -12.18 -39.30
C LEU A 26 15.17 -12.09 -39.77
N LYS A 27 15.94 -11.09 -39.34
CA LYS A 27 17.38 -11.00 -39.64
C LYS A 27 18.16 -12.21 -39.12
N THR A 28 17.83 -12.67 -37.91
CA THR A 28 18.48 -13.84 -37.30
C THR A 28 18.16 -15.11 -38.06
N VAL A 29 16.91 -15.29 -38.49
CA VAL A 29 16.52 -16.41 -39.34
C VAL A 29 17.21 -16.32 -40.71
N ASN A 30 17.31 -15.13 -41.31
CA ASN A 30 18.03 -14.92 -42.56
C ASN A 30 19.50 -15.37 -42.46
N ILE A 31 20.19 -14.96 -41.39
CA ILE A 31 21.59 -15.37 -41.14
C ILE A 31 21.72 -16.87 -40.87
N ASN A 32 20.73 -17.48 -40.19
CA ASN A 32 20.75 -18.93 -39.97
C ASN A 32 20.59 -19.69 -41.29
N LEU A 33 19.63 -19.29 -42.12
CA LEU A 33 19.32 -19.95 -43.39
C LEU A 33 20.40 -19.70 -44.45
N SER A 34 21.18 -18.61 -44.34
CA SER A 34 22.25 -18.27 -45.28
C SER A 34 23.50 -19.13 -45.15
N LYS A 35 23.60 -20.00 -44.13
CA LYS A 35 24.77 -20.86 -43.91
C LYS A 35 24.96 -21.87 -45.05
N GLU A 36 26.21 -22.27 -45.27
CA GLU A 36 26.61 -23.24 -46.30
C GLU A 36 25.88 -24.58 -46.16
N ASP A 37 25.65 -25.04 -44.92
CA ASP A 37 24.93 -26.30 -44.63
C ASP A 37 23.41 -26.20 -44.80
N LYS A 38 22.89 -25.02 -45.15
CA LYS A 38 21.47 -24.71 -45.35
C LYS A 38 21.19 -24.33 -46.80
N PHE A 39 21.06 -23.03 -47.10
CA PHE A 39 20.69 -22.53 -48.43
C PHE A 39 21.81 -21.75 -49.13
N ASP A 40 22.95 -21.54 -48.48
CA ASP A 40 24.18 -20.98 -49.06
C ASP A 40 23.95 -19.72 -49.93
N PHE A 41 23.36 -18.68 -49.34
CA PHE A 41 23.15 -17.39 -49.99
C PHE A 41 23.85 -16.27 -49.22
N ASP A 42 24.07 -15.12 -49.86
CA ASP A 42 24.69 -13.98 -49.18
C ASP A 42 23.81 -13.51 -48.02
N LYS A 43 24.34 -13.63 -46.79
CA LYS A 43 23.68 -13.23 -45.54
C LYS A 43 23.21 -11.77 -45.51
N ASN A 44 23.79 -10.90 -46.35
CA ASN A 44 23.40 -9.50 -46.46
C ASN A 44 22.16 -9.29 -47.36
N ILE A 45 21.79 -10.30 -48.16
CA ILE A 45 20.53 -10.31 -48.91
C ILE A 45 19.43 -10.81 -47.97
N ASN A 46 18.49 -9.94 -47.63
CA ASN A 46 17.36 -10.26 -46.74
C ASN A 46 16.27 -11.09 -47.47
N VAL A 47 16.63 -12.29 -47.94
CA VAL A 47 15.73 -13.21 -48.66
C VAL A 47 14.49 -13.52 -47.83
N VAL A 48 14.66 -13.78 -46.53
CA VAL A 48 13.55 -14.05 -45.61
C VAL A 48 12.55 -12.90 -45.60
N GLN A 49 13.02 -11.65 -45.51
CA GLN A 49 12.13 -10.48 -45.49
C GLN A 49 11.38 -10.29 -46.81
N LYS A 50 12.04 -10.54 -47.95
CA LYS A 50 11.41 -10.53 -49.28
C LYS A 50 10.29 -11.58 -49.38
N VAL A 51 10.55 -12.79 -48.89
CA VAL A 51 9.56 -13.88 -48.88
C VAL A 51 8.38 -13.54 -47.97
N ILE A 52 8.63 -13.04 -46.76
CA ILE A 52 7.57 -12.60 -45.84
C ILE A 52 6.71 -11.50 -46.49
N LYS A 53 7.31 -10.54 -47.19
CA LYS A 53 6.56 -9.52 -47.92
C LYS A 53 5.64 -10.11 -48.98
N GLY A 54 6.13 -11.08 -49.77
CA GLY A 54 5.30 -11.77 -50.75
C GLY A 54 4.16 -12.58 -50.12
N LEU A 55 4.41 -13.24 -49.00
CA LEU A 55 3.36 -13.95 -48.25
C LEU A 55 2.30 -13.00 -47.69
N VAL A 56 2.70 -11.82 -47.23
CA VAL A 56 1.76 -10.80 -46.73
C VAL A 56 0.92 -10.21 -47.85
N GLU A 57 1.50 -10.02 -49.04
CA GLU A 57 0.75 -9.62 -50.24
C GLU A 57 -0.29 -10.69 -50.61
N LEU A 58 0.10 -11.98 -50.64
CA LEU A 58 -0.84 -13.09 -50.84
C LEU A 58 -1.94 -13.11 -49.77
N MET A 59 -1.58 -12.87 -48.50
CA MET A 59 -2.52 -12.82 -47.39
C MET A 59 -3.53 -11.67 -47.54
N ASN A 60 -3.09 -10.51 -48.02
CA ASN A 60 -3.98 -9.38 -48.29
C ASN A 60 -4.92 -9.67 -49.45
N ASP A 61 -4.51 -10.47 -50.43
CA ASP A 61 -5.31 -10.75 -51.62
C ASP A 61 -6.27 -11.94 -51.42
N SER A 62 -6.03 -12.80 -50.42
CA SER A 62 -6.85 -13.97 -50.12
C SER A 62 -8.15 -13.64 -49.36
N GLU A 63 -9.11 -14.55 -49.41
CA GLU A 63 -10.31 -14.48 -48.56
C GLU A 63 -9.96 -14.85 -47.11
N PHE A 64 -10.51 -14.11 -46.15
CA PHE A 64 -10.29 -14.31 -44.71
C PHE A 64 -8.82 -14.26 -44.24
N ASN A 65 -7.92 -13.65 -45.01
CA ASN A 65 -6.48 -13.60 -44.76
C ASN A 65 -5.85 -15.01 -44.56
N GLN A 66 -6.45 -16.04 -45.15
CA GLN A 66 -5.95 -17.42 -45.05
C GLN A 66 -4.88 -17.65 -46.12
N LEU A 67 -3.77 -18.28 -45.72
CA LEU A 67 -2.69 -18.63 -46.63
C LEU A 67 -2.78 -20.12 -46.97
N ASN A 68 -3.23 -20.46 -48.18
CA ASN A 68 -3.19 -21.84 -48.66
C ASN A 68 -1.74 -22.30 -48.82
N TYR A 69 -1.45 -23.55 -48.46
CA TYR A 69 -0.09 -24.08 -48.50
C TYR A 69 0.52 -24.09 -49.90
N GLU A 70 -0.24 -24.50 -50.93
CA GLU A 70 0.26 -24.61 -52.31
C GLU A 70 0.51 -23.24 -52.94
N GLU A 71 -0.37 -22.28 -52.68
CA GLU A 71 -0.21 -20.89 -53.11
C GLU A 71 0.98 -20.23 -52.42
N SER A 72 1.08 -20.41 -51.10
CA SER A 72 2.22 -19.92 -50.30
C SER A 72 3.54 -20.52 -50.76
N TYR A 73 3.56 -21.83 -51.03
CA TYR A 73 4.72 -22.53 -51.58
C TYR A 73 5.14 -21.92 -52.92
N THR A 74 4.17 -21.65 -53.80
CA THR A 74 4.42 -21.07 -55.12
C THR A 74 5.03 -19.67 -55.00
N VAL A 75 4.45 -18.80 -54.15
CA VAL A 75 4.98 -17.44 -53.90
C VAL A 75 6.38 -17.49 -53.30
N VAL A 76 6.59 -18.29 -52.26
CA VAL A 76 7.90 -18.42 -51.59
C VAL A 76 8.96 -18.93 -52.56
N ASN A 77 8.67 -20.01 -53.29
CA ASN A 77 9.61 -20.59 -54.24
C ASN A 77 9.97 -19.60 -55.37
N ASN A 78 8.98 -18.85 -55.87
CA ASN A 78 9.19 -17.86 -56.91
C ASN A 78 10.09 -16.70 -56.49
N ILE A 79 9.99 -16.24 -55.25
CA ILE A 79 10.85 -15.19 -54.72
C ILE A 79 12.24 -15.75 -54.38
N ALA A 80 12.28 -16.90 -53.70
CA ALA A 80 13.53 -17.47 -53.20
C ALA A 80 14.46 -17.94 -54.32
N LYS A 81 13.94 -18.43 -55.45
CA LYS A 81 14.76 -18.97 -56.58
C LYS A 81 15.73 -17.97 -57.19
N GLU A 82 15.50 -16.66 -57.01
CA GLU A 82 16.42 -15.61 -57.45
C GLU A 82 17.71 -15.55 -56.61
N TYR A 83 17.70 -16.12 -55.41
CA TYR A 83 18.74 -15.95 -54.40
C TYR A 83 19.29 -17.27 -53.84
N VAL A 84 18.54 -18.37 -53.92
CA VAL A 84 18.93 -19.67 -53.36
C VAL A 84 18.78 -20.81 -54.37
N GLN A 85 19.69 -21.80 -54.32
CA GLN A 85 19.65 -22.95 -55.23
C GLN A 85 18.52 -23.96 -54.91
N LYS A 86 18.15 -24.10 -53.64
CA LYS A 86 17.11 -25.05 -53.15
C LYS A 86 15.82 -24.35 -52.75
N SER A 87 15.33 -23.41 -53.56
CA SER A 87 14.18 -22.55 -53.23
C SER A 87 12.90 -23.31 -52.89
N ASN A 88 12.73 -24.52 -53.43
CA ASN A 88 11.60 -25.40 -53.15
C ASN A 88 11.48 -25.85 -51.69
N ARG A 89 12.56 -25.78 -50.89
CA ARG A 89 12.54 -26.13 -49.46
C ARG A 89 12.44 -24.90 -48.55
N PHE A 90 12.37 -23.70 -49.13
CA PHE A 90 12.49 -22.47 -48.34
C PHE A 90 11.27 -22.21 -47.45
N LEU A 91 10.06 -22.60 -47.90
CA LEU A 91 8.85 -22.52 -47.07
C LEU A 91 8.92 -23.47 -45.86
N GLU A 92 9.35 -24.71 -46.07
CA GLU A 92 9.56 -25.68 -44.98
C GLU A 92 10.58 -25.16 -43.97
N ALA A 93 11.65 -24.52 -44.44
CA ALA A 93 12.65 -23.92 -43.56
C ALA A 93 12.10 -22.76 -42.70
N LEU A 94 11.16 -21.96 -43.21
CA LEU A 94 10.47 -20.94 -42.40
C LEU A 94 9.57 -21.56 -41.33
N ILE A 95 9.02 -22.75 -41.60
CA ILE A 95 8.25 -23.52 -40.62
C ILE A 95 9.20 -24.11 -39.56
N ASP A 96 10.33 -24.67 -39.97
CA ASP A 96 11.34 -25.23 -39.06
C ASP A 96 11.97 -24.18 -38.15
N GLU A 97 12.16 -22.95 -38.64
CA GLU A 97 12.64 -21.81 -37.84
C GLU A 97 11.51 -21.15 -37.01
N ASN A 98 10.31 -21.75 -36.99
CA ASN A 98 9.13 -21.28 -36.24
C ASN A 98 8.68 -19.86 -36.61
N ILE A 99 8.89 -19.42 -37.85
CA ILE A 99 8.30 -18.18 -38.36
C ILE A 99 6.85 -18.43 -38.79
N LEU A 100 6.61 -19.59 -39.39
CA LEU A 100 5.31 -20.04 -39.86
C LEU A 100 4.93 -21.38 -39.22
N ILE A 101 3.64 -21.68 -39.16
CA ILE A 101 3.11 -22.97 -38.72
C ILE A 101 2.13 -23.46 -39.80
N LYS A 102 2.18 -24.76 -40.09
CA LYS A 102 1.20 -25.44 -40.93
C LYS A 102 0.07 -26.03 -40.08
N ASN A 103 -1.16 -25.89 -40.53
CA ASN A 103 -2.33 -26.49 -39.90
C ASN A 103 -3.30 -27.03 -40.97
N THR A 104 -4.27 -27.83 -40.53
CA THR A 104 -5.37 -28.31 -41.39
C THR A 104 -6.56 -27.38 -41.22
N GLY A 105 -7.04 -26.81 -42.33
CA GLY A 105 -8.21 -25.96 -42.39
C GLY A 105 -9.52 -26.74 -42.22
N TYR A 106 -10.62 -25.99 -42.11
CA TYR A 106 -11.95 -26.56 -41.86
C TYR A 106 -12.45 -27.48 -42.98
N LYS A 107 -11.96 -27.31 -44.22
CA LYS A 107 -12.32 -28.15 -45.38
C LYS A 107 -11.25 -29.23 -45.66
N GLY A 108 -10.30 -29.44 -44.74
CA GLY A 108 -9.21 -30.42 -44.88
C GLY A 108 -8.01 -29.94 -45.72
N GLU A 109 -8.03 -28.69 -46.18
CA GLU A 109 -6.96 -28.03 -46.90
C GLU A 109 -5.77 -27.70 -45.98
N MET A 110 -4.54 -27.76 -46.48
CA MET A 110 -3.38 -27.29 -45.70
C MET A 110 -3.26 -25.78 -45.77
N ILE A 111 -3.16 -25.15 -44.61
CA ILE A 111 -3.04 -23.71 -44.45
C ILE A 111 -1.82 -23.34 -43.61
N ILE A 112 -1.34 -22.11 -43.82
CA ILE A 112 -0.16 -21.56 -43.16
C ILE A 112 -0.57 -20.35 -42.33
N TYR A 113 0.01 -20.23 -41.15
CA TYR A 113 -0.14 -19.07 -40.29
C TYR A 113 1.22 -18.57 -39.85
N PHE A 114 1.32 -17.29 -39.49
CA PHE A 114 2.44 -16.84 -38.68
C PHE A 114 2.39 -17.54 -37.32
N SER A 115 3.52 -18.02 -36.83
CA SER A 115 3.60 -18.67 -35.50
C SER A 115 3.16 -17.75 -34.37
N TYR A 116 3.25 -16.44 -34.60
CA TYR A 116 2.78 -15.39 -33.72
C TYR A 116 1.84 -14.48 -34.52
N GLU A 117 0.55 -14.50 -34.21
CA GLU A 117 -0.49 -13.72 -34.92
C GLU A 117 -0.11 -12.24 -35.06
N ARG A 118 0.36 -11.62 -33.97
CA ARG A 118 0.82 -10.23 -33.94
C ARG A 118 1.95 -9.91 -34.93
N MET A 119 2.77 -10.90 -35.28
CA MET A 119 3.81 -10.75 -36.29
C MET A 119 3.19 -10.60 -37.69
N GLY A 120 2.17 -11.39 -37.99
CA GLY A 120 1.38 -11.27 -39.22
C GLY A 120 0.69 -9.91 -39.33
N ASP A 121 0.01 -9.47 -38.26
CA ASP A 121 -0.65 -8.16 -38.19
C ASP A 121 0.32 -7.00 -38.40
N TYR A 122 1.50 -7.08 -37.79
CA TYR A 122 2.55 -6.08 -37.94
C TYR A 122 3.03 -5.97 -39.40
N PHE A 123 3.33 -7.10 -40.04
CA PHE A 123 3.81 -7.05 -41.43
C PHE A 123 2.69 -6.69 -42.41
N LEU A 124 1.45 -7.08 -42.15
CA LEU A 124 0.30 -6.66 -42.94
C LEU A 124 0.08 -5.16 -42.85
N SER A 125 0.06 -4.59 -41.64
CA SER A 125 -0.04 -3.14 -41.47
C SER A 125 1.14 -2.38 -42.09
N GLU A 126 2.35 -2.93 -42.05
CA GLU A 126 3.52 -2.38 -42.75
C GLU A 126 3.32 -2.38 -44.27
N TYR A 127 2.88 -3.50 -44.84
CA TYR A 127 2.60 -3.62 -46.28
C TYR A 127 1.52 -2.64 -46.75
N LEU A 128 0.47 -2.45 -45.95
CA LEU A 128 -0.61 -1.52 -46.27
C LEU A 128 -0.15 -0.05 -46.24
N LEU A 129 0.80 0.30 -45.36
CA LEU A 129 1.19 1.68 -45.12
C LEU A 129 2.52 2.10 -45.78
N GLU A 130 3.40 1.17 -46.17
CA GLU A 130 4.77 1.48 -46.64
C GLU A 130 4.81 2.47 -47.81
N LYS A 131 3.87 2.35 -48.76
CA LYS A 131 3.81 3.21 -49.96
C LYS A 131 3.39 4.65 -49.65
N TYR A 132 2.87 4.91 -48.46
CA TYR A 132 2.37 6.22 -48.05
C TYR A 132 3.38 7.07 -47.28
N ARG A 133 4.56 6.53 -46.93
CA ARG A 133 5.57 7.23 -46.10
C ARG A 133 6.01 8.60 -46.61
N ASN A 134 5.92 8.82 -47.93
CA ASN A 134 6.31 10.08 -48.58
C ASN A 134 5.11 10.94 -49.02
N VAL A 135 3.89 10.60 -48.57
CA VAL A 135 2.66 11.32 -48.91
C VAL A 135 2.42 12.44 -47.90
N ASP A 136 2.01 13.62 -48.39
CA ASP A 136 1.62 14.73 -47.52
C ASP A 136 0.43 14.33 -46.62
N LYS A 137 0.53 14.68 -45.33
CA LYS A 137 -0.48 14.39 -44.31
C LYS A 137 -1.90 14.82 -44.74
N ARG A 138 -2.04 15.92 -45.48
CA ARG A 138 -3.34 16.45 -45.94
C ARG A 138 -4.02 15.52 -46.95
N ASP A 139 -3.25 14.81 -47.76
CA ASP A 139 -3.76 13.90 -48.80
C ASP A 139 -3.85 12.46 -48.30
N LEU A 140 -3.17 12.11 -47.20
CA LEU A 140 -3.06 10.75 -46.71
C LEU A 140 -4.42 10.13 -46.40
N VAL A 141 -5.28 10.85 -45.68
CA VAL A 141 -6.61 10.37 -45.30
C VAL A 141 -7.43 9.98 -46.53
N THR A 142 -7.52 10.88 -47.51
CA THR A 142 -8.28 10.64 -48.74
C THR A 142 -7.70 9.48 -49.55
N LYS A 143 -6.36 9.36 -49.61
CA LYS A 143 -5.71 8.24 -50.32
C LYS A 143 -6.00 6.89 -49.64
N LEU A 144 -5.90 6.81 -48.32
CA LEU A 144 -6.24 5.60 -47.57
C LEU A 144 -7.71 5.20 -47.74
N GLN A 145 -8.62 6.18 -47.77
CA GLN A 145 -10.05 5.96 -48.02
C GLN A 145 -10.36 5.50 -49.45
N SER A 146 -9.47 5.75 -50.42
CA SER A 146 -9.63 5.32 -51.81
C SER A 146 -8.92 4.01 -52.17
N ASP A 147 -8.09 3.48 -51.27
CA ASP A 147 -7.28 2.30 -51.52
C ASP A 147 -8.04 1.02 -51.15
N GLU A 148 -8.49 0.26 -52.14
CA GLU A 148 -9.22 -1.00 -51.94
C GLU A 148 -8.46 -2.01 -51.06
N LYS A 149 -7.11 -2.01 -51.12
CA LYS A 149 -6.28 -2.88 -50.26
C LYS A 149 -6.43 -2.53 -48.77
N VAL A 150 -6.69 -1.26 -48.44
CA VAL A 150 -6.92 -0.82 -47.06
C VAL A 150 -8.40 -0.90 -46.71
N THR A 151 -9.28 -0.38 -47.55
CA THR A 151 -10.71 -0.24 -47.23
C THR A 151 -11.44 -1.56 -47.10
N ARG A 152 -10.95 -2.66 -47.70
CA ARG A 152 -11.52 -4.01 -47.52
C ARG A 152 -11.63 -4.45 -46.05
N TYR A 153 -10.82 -3.89 -45.16
CA TYR A 153 -10.83 -4.17 -43.72
C TYR A 153 -11.80 -3.28 -42.91
N PHE A 154 -12.52 -2.37 -43.59
CA PHE A 154 -13.36 -1.35 -42.98
C PHE A 154 -14.69 -1.16 -43.77
N GLN A 155 -15.28 -2.25 -44.28
CA GLN A 155 -16.53 -2.19 -45.05
C GLN A 155 -17.76 -2.28 -44.13
N LYS A 156 -17.70 -3.12 -43.11
CA LYS A 156 -18.76 -3.39 -42.13
C LYS A 156 -18.21 -3.40 -40.71
N GLU A 157 -19.08 -3.28 -39.72
CA GLU A 157 -18.66 -3.31 -38.31
C GLU A 157 -17.98 -4.62 -37.91
N ASP A 158 -18.44 -5.75 -38.46
CA ASP A 158 -17.88 -7.07 -38.16
C ASP A 158 -16.41 -7.19 -38.58
N ASP A 159 -15.98 -6.47 -39.63
CA ASP A 159 -14.59 -6.46 -40.10
C ASP A 159 -13.63 -5.99 -38.99
N LEU A 160 -14.11 -5.08 -38.12
CA LEU A 160 -13.32 -4.59 -37.00
C LEU A 160 -13.05 -5.66 -35.94
N SER A 161 -14.01 -6.58 -35.77
CA SER A 161 -13.88 -7.69 -34.83
C SER A 161 -12.96 -8.77 -35.36
N TYR A 162 -13.08 -9.11 -36.65
CA TYR A 162 -12.27 -10.15 -37.30
C TYR A 162 -10.81 -9.73 -37.49
N ASN A 163 -10.54 -8.45 -37.69
CA ASN A 163 -9.20 -7.92 -37.97
C ASN A 163 -8.61 -7.10 -36.81
N ARG A 164 -9.03 -7.41 -35.57
CA ARG A 164 -8.68 -6.62 -34.38
C ARG A 164 -7.16 -6.48 -34.16
N GLY A 165 -6.39 -7.53 -34.44
CA GLY A 165 -4.93 -7.52 -34.39
C GLY A 165 -4.33 -6.48 -35.34
N LEU A 166 -4.68 -6.57 -36.62
CA LEU A 166 -4.33 -5.59 -37.65
C LEU A 166 -4.73 -4.16 -37.26
N ILE A 167 -5.95 -3.95 -36.75
CA ILE A 167 -6.45 -2.63 -36.38
C ILE A 167 -5.63 -2.02 -35.23
N ASN A 168 -5.21 -2.83 -34.25
CA ASN A 168 -4.30 -2.36 -33.20
C ASN A 168 -2.98 -1.85 -33.81
N GLU A 169 -2.39 -2.62 -34.73
CA GLU A 169 -1.12 -2.27 -35.38
C GLU A 169 -1.27 -1.06 -36.32
N LEU A 170 -2.39 -0.92 -37.04
CA LEU A 170 -2.71 0.25 -37.85
C LEU A 170 -2.82 1.51 -36.98
N PHE A 171 -3.50 1.44 -35.82
CA PHE A 171 -3.52 2.56 -34.88
C PHE A 171 -2.09 2.96 -34.51
N ILE A 172 -1.27 2.00 -34.04
CA ILE A 172 0.12 2.22 -33.62
C ILE A 172 0.92 2.92 -34.74
N LYS A 173 0.94 2.35 -35.94
CA LYS A 173 1.72 2.86 -37.08
C LYS A 173 1.23 4.22 -37.56
N LEU A 174 -0.08 4.41 -37.69
CA LEU A 174 -0.63 5.69 -38.17
C LEU A 174 -0.22 6.86 -37.27
N ALA A 175 -0.31 6.74 -35.94
CA ALA A 175 0.13 7.88 -35.11
C ALA A 175 1.65 7.94 -34.91
N ASN A 176 2.38 6.82 -34.89
CA ASN A 176 3.84 6.85 -34.74
C ASN A 176 4.57 7.35 -36.00
N GLU A 177 4.10 6.98 -37.20
CA GLU A 177 4.77 7.30 -38.48
C GLU A 177 4.13 8.51 -39.19
N PHE A 178 2.81 8.71 -39.05
CA PHE A 178 2.07 9.73 -39.80
C PHE A 178 1.38 10.78 -38.93
N ASN A 179 1.39 10.61 -37.60
CA ASN A 179 0.72 11.50 -36.64
C ASN A 179 -0.78 11.71 -36.98
N ILE A 180 -1.46 10.66 -37.43
CA ILE A 180 -2.91 10.60 -37.70
C ILE A 180 -3.49 9.41 -36.93
N GLU A 181 -4.74 9.50 -36.50
CA GLU A 181 -5.45 8.39 -35.87
C GLU A 181 -6.39 7.67 -36.86
N LEU A 182 -6.57 6.37 -36.67
CA LEU A 182 -7.39 5.55 -37.57
C LEU A 182 -8.86 6.01 -37.63
N PHE A 183 -9.40 6.56 -36.53
CA PHE A 183 -10.75 7.13 -36.50
C PHE A 183 -10.87 8.44 -37.31
N GLU A 184 -9.76 9.08 -37.69
CA GLU A 184 -9.77 10.19 -38.65
C GLU A 184 -9.87 9.68 -40.09
N VAL A 185 -9.34 8.48 -40.35
CA VAL A 185 -9.44 7.81 -41.66
C VAL A 185 -10.81 7.18 -41.85
N PHE A 186 -11.37 6.54 -40.82
CA PHE A 186 -12.67 5.87 -40.88
C PHE A 186 -13.63 6.39 -39.80
N PRO A 187 -14.11 7.65 -39.93
CA PRO A 187 -14.93 8.31 -38.90
C PRO A 187 -16.29 7.66 -38.68
N GLN A 188 -16.80 6.88 -39.63
CA GLN A 188 -18.05 6.15 -39.48
C GLN A 188 -18.01 5.09 -38.37
N PHE A 189 -16.81 4.58 -38.03
CA PHE A 189 -16.63 3.58 -36.98
C PHE A 189 -16.12 4.17 -35.66
N LYS A 190 -16.03 5.50 -35.54
CA LYS A 190 -15.43 6.17 -34.38
C LYS A 190 -16.09 5.83 -33.03
N ASN A 191 -17.36 5.44 -33.02
CA ASN A 191 -18.08 5.07 -31.80
C ASN A 191 -18.19 3.55 -31.62
N ASN A 192 -17.65 2.76 -32.56
CA ASN A 192 -17.73 1.31 -32.51
C ASN A 192 -16.86 0.75 -31.36
N TYR A 193 -17.38 -0.25 -30.65
CA TYR A 193 -16.68 -0.86 -29.52
C TYR A 193 -15.27 -1.36 -29.87
N ASN A 194 -15.12 -2.07 -31.00
CA ASN A 194 -13.83 -2.61 -31.42
C ASN A 194 -12.85 -1.51 -31.82
N MET A 195 -13.34 -0.42 -32.45
CA MET A 195 -12.51 0.75 -32.77
C MET A 195 -11.95 1.41 -31.51
N ILE A 196 -12.81 1.68 -30.51
CA ILE A 196 -12.40 2.30 -29.25
C ILE A 196 -11.47 1.39 -28.46
N TYR A 197 -11.79 0.10 -28.36
CA TYR A 197 -10.97 -0.87 -27.64
C TYR A 197 -9.59 -1.04 -28.28
N SER A 198 -9.52 -1.15 -29.61
CA SER A 198 -8.25 -1.22 -30.33
C SER A 198 -7.43 0.05 -30.21
N PHE A 199 -8.08 1.21 -30.25
CA PHE A 199 -7.43 2.48 -29.95
C PHE A 199 -6.76 2.45 -28.56
N ILE A 200 -7.47 2.03 -27.50
CA ILE A 200 -6.91 1.98 -26.14
C ILE A 200 -5.73 1.01 -26.08
N ASN A 201 -5.85 -0.19 -26.66
CA ASN A 201 -4.77 -1.18 -26.68
C ASN A 201 -3.53 -0.69 -27.44
N SER A 202 -3.72 0.12 -28.48
CA SER A 202 -2.62 0.74 -29.22
C SER A 202 -1.77 1.66 -28.34
N LEU A 203 -2.36 2.28 -27.31
CA LEU A 203 -1.70 3.27 -26.46
C LEU A 203 -0.49 2.71 -25.71
N VAL A 204 -0.46 1.40 -25.46
CA VAL A 204 0.64 0.67 -24.83
C VAL A 204 1.92 0.69 -25.69
N TRP A 205 1.83 0.92 -26.99
CA TRP A 205 2.96 0.80 -27.92
C TRP A 205 3.28 2.12 -28.64
N ARG A 206 2.79 3.23 -28.10
CA ARG A 206 2.97 4.57 -28.65
C ARG A 206 4.36 5.10 -28.36
N LYS A 207 4.96 5.74 -29.37
CA LYS A 207 6.24 6.45 -29.23
C LYS A 207 6.01 7.87 -28.72
N ASP A 208 7.07 8.49 -28.20
CA ASP A 208 7.01 9.90 -27.80
C ASP A 208 6.58 10.80 -28.99
N GLY A 209 5.81 11.85 -28.69
CA GLY A 209 5.24 12.75 -29.69
C GLY A 209 4.00 12.24 -30.44
N SER A 210 3.61 10.96 -30.31
CA SER A 210 2.45 10.40 -31.03
C SER A 210 1.08 10.72 -30.42
N ILE A 211 1.04 11.24 -29.18
CA ILE A 211 -0.21 11.62 -28.51
C ILE A 211 -0.60 13.04 -28.93
N SER A 212 -1.40 13.14 -29.99
CA SER A 212 -1.82 14.39 -30.60
C SER A 212 -3.00 15.06 -29.88
N LYS A 213 -3.42 16.24 -30.35
CA LYS A 213 -4.68 16.87 -29.89
C LYS A 213 -5.89 16.00 -30.21
N HIS A 214 -5.91 15.34 -31.39
CA HIS A 214 -7.00 14.45 -31.80
C HIS A 214 -7.08 13.23 -30.87
N THR A 215 -5.94 12.65 -30.51
CA THR A 215 -5.83 11.55 -29.53
C THR A 215 -6.47 11.95 -28.19
N LYS A 216 -6.13 13.14 -27.67
CA LYS A 216 -6.66 13.65 -26.38
C LYS A 216 -8.17 13.93 -26.44
N CYS A 217 -8.64 14.54 -27.52
CA CYS A 217 -10.08 14.77 -27.72
C CYS A 217 -10.84 13.44 -27.78
N TYR A 218 -10.32 12.46 -28.52
CA TYR A 218 -10.96 11.15 -28.63
C TYR A 218 -11.03 10.41 -27.28
N ILE A 219 -9.96 10.49 -26.47
CA ILE A 219 -9.98 9.97 -25.09
C ILE A 219 -11.08 10.67 -24.27
N SER A 220 -11.13 11.99 -24.30
CA SER A 220 -12.12 12.79 -23.55
C SER A 220 -13.56 12.45 -23.95
N ASP A 221 -13.82 12.27 -25.24
CA ASP A 221 -15.19 12.19 -25.77
C ASP A 221 -15.71 10.74 -25.85
N ASN A 222 -14.83 9.75 -26.04
CA ASN A 222 -15.23 8.35 -26.32
C ASN A 222 -14.67 7.32 -25.33
N VAL A 223 -13.69 7.68 -24.49
CA VAL A 223 -13.06 6.75 -23.54
C VAL A 223 -13.49 7.07 -22.11
N ILE A 224 -13.24 8.29 -21.64
CA ILE A 224 -13.52 8.70 -20.25
C ILE A 224 -15.01 8.57 -19.85
N PRO A 225 -15.99 8.90 -20.70
CA PRO A 225 -17.40 8.84 -20.30
C PRO A 225 -17.92 7.42 -20.02
N TYR A 226 -17.23 6.38 -20.49
CA TYR A 226 -17.68 5.00 -20.40
C TYR A 226 -16.77 4.19 -19.47
N ASP A 227 -17.34 3.63 -18.40
CA ASP A 227 -16.58 2.98 -17.32
C ASP A 227 -15.62 1.90 -17.80
N ALA A 228 -16.06 1.00 -18.69
CA ALA A 228 -15.22 -0.07 -19.20
C ALA A 228 -14.00 0.47 -19.99
N PHE A 229 -14.20 1.48 -20.83
CA PHE A 229 -13.12 2.09 -21.61
C PHE A 229 -12.20 2.96 -20.76
N ARG A 230 -12.77 3.74 -19.84
CA ARG A 230 -12.01 4.52 -18.86
C ARG A 230 -11.09 3.62 -18.04
N ASN A 231 -11.60 2.51 -17.52
CA ASN A 231 -10.79 1.55 -16.74
C ASN A 231 -9.67 0.93 -17.57
N ASN A 232 -9.94 0.53 -18.83
CA ASN A 232 -8.90 0.02 -19.72
C ASN A 232 -7.82 1.07 -20.04
N PHE A 233 -8.20 2.35 -20.18
CA PHE A 233 -7.23 3.43 -20.37
C PHE A 233 -6.37 3.68 -19.14
N LEU A 234 -6.96 3.63 -17.94
CA LEU A 234 -6.22 3.75 -16.68
C LEU A 234 -5.26 2.56 -16.47
N ASP A 235 -5.65 1.35 -16.89
CA ASP A 235 -4.75 0.19 -16.93
C ASP A 235 -3.51 0.47 -17.80
N VAL A 236 -3.68 1.14 -18.95
CA VAL A 236 -2.54 1.55 -19.79
C VAL A 236 -1.63 2.52 -19.03
N LEU A 237 -2.19 3.51 -18.32
CA LEU A 237 -1.39 4.42 -17.51
C LEU A 237 -0.61 3.67 -16.41
N LEU A 238 -1.23 2.69 -15.74
CA LEU A 238 -0.55 1.88 -14.72
C LEU A 238 0.62 1.08 -15.32
N ILE A 239 0.41 0.43 -16.46
CA ILE A 239 1.44 -0.36 -17.15
C ILE A 239 2.62 0.52 -17.59
N LYS A 240 2.35 1.77 -17.97
CA LYS A 240 3.32 2.68 -18.60
C LYS A 240 3.94 3.70 -17.68
N MET A 241 3.36 3.91 -16.52
CA MET A 241 3.87 4.72 -15.44
C MET A 241 5.41 4.60 -15.21
N PRO A 242 6.02 3.39 -15.15
CA PRO A 242 7.45 3.29 -14.83
C PRO A 242 8.37 3.55 -16.05
N GLN A 243 7.82 3.56 -17.26
CA GLN A 243 8.62 3.67 -18.49
C GLN A 243 9.10 5.10 -18.73
N LYS A 244 10.43 5.29 -18.86
CA LYS A 244 11.06 6.62 -18.98
C LYS A 244 10.53 7.45 -20.15
N ASN A 245 10.54 6.89 -21.36
CA ASN A 245 10.28 7.62 -22.60
C ASN A 245 8.86 7.42 -23.15
N HIS A 246 7.94 6.84 -22.35
CA HIS A 246 6.57 6.64 -22.82
C HIS A 246 5.74 7.92 -22.64
N PRO A 247 4.95 8.35 -23.63
CA PRO A 247 4.18 9.60 -23.53
C PRO A 247 3.07 9.56 -22.46
N LEU A 248 2.73 8.37 -21.98
CA LEU A 248 1.77 8.11 -20.90
C LEU A 248 2.44 7.58 -19.62
N ASN A 249 3.68 8.01 -19.34
CA ASN A 249 4.40 7.65 -18.11
C ASN A 249 3.84 8.36 -16.85
N ILE A 250 4.52 8.21 -15.72
CA ILE A 250 4.08 8.80 -14.44
C ILE A 250 3.88 10.31 -14.50
N TRP A 251 4.64 11.04 -15.32
CA TRP A 251 4.53 12.50 -15.43
C TRP A 251 3.23 12.90 -16.15
N ALA A 252 2.80 12.10 -17.14
CA ALA A 252 1.51 12.29 -17.78
C ALA A 252 0.35 12.03 -16.80
N LEU A 253 0.45 10.96 -15.99
CA LEU A 253 -0.53 10.66 -14.94
C LEU A 253 -0.57 11.78 -13.90
N HIS A 254 0.58 12.21 -13.39
CA HIS A 254 0.67 13.30 -12.41
C HIS A 254 0.06 14.59 -12.96
N LYS A 255 0.41 14.98 -14.20
CA LYS A 255 -0.16 16.17 -14.85
C LYS A 255 -1.68 16.08 -14.97
N LEU A 256 -2.22 14.92 -15.38
CA LEU A 256 -3.65 14.70 -15.49
C LEU A 256 -4.36 14.87 -14.14
N LEU A 257 -3.89 14.17 -13.10
CA LEU A 257 -4.55 14.17 -11.79
C LEU A 257 -4.36 15.48 -11.02
N LYS A 258 -3.24 16.18 -11.22
CA LYS A 258 -2.97 17.48 -10.60
C LYS A 258 -3.87 18.59 -11.14
N GLN A 259 -4.29 18.50 -12.40
CA GLN A 259 -5.21 19.45 -13.03
C GLN A 259 -6.69 19.22 -12.66
N CYS A 260 -7.02 18.06 -12.10
CA CYS A 260 -8.38 17.75 -11.69
C CYS A 260 -8.75 18.47 -10.38
N ASN A 261 -9.96 19.03 -10.35
CA ASN A 261 -10.64 19.29 -9.09
C ASN A 261 -10.91 17.95 -8.36
N LEU A 262 -11.14 18.03 -7.04
CA LEU A 262 -11.31 16.85 -6.19
C LEU A 262 -12.38 15.90 -6.72
N GLU A 263 -13.55 16.41 -7.08
CA GLU A 263 -14.69 15.61 -7.55
C GLU A 263 -14.42 14.84 -8.84
N LYS A 264 -13.67 15.47 -9.76
CA LYS A 264 -13.29 14.85 -11.03
C LYS A 264 -12.16 13.84 -10.85
N ARG A 265 -11.20 14.14 -9.97
CA ARG A 265 -10.14 13.18 -9.61
C ARG A 265 -10.73 11.96 -8.94
N ASP A 266 -11.71 12.15 -8.07
CA ASP A 266 -12.35 11.04 -7.38
C ASP A 266 -13.07 10.12 -8.37
N PHE A 267 -13.84 10.70 -9.31
CA PHE A 267 -14.51 9.97 -10.37
C PHE A 267 -13.55 9.22 -11.32
N LEU A 268 -12.49 9.90 -11.75
CA LEU A 268 -11.54 9.36 -12.72
C LEU A 268 -10.60 8.32 -12.10
N TRP A 269 -10.04 8.62 -10.93
CA TRP A 269 -8.90 7.89 -10.36
C TRP A 269 -9.25 7.16 -9.08
N THR A 270 -9.81 7.85 -8.08
CA THR A 270 -10.05 7.26 -6.76
C THR A 270 -11.02 6.08 -6.83
N GLN A 271 -12.12 6.21 -7.56
CA GLN A 271 -13.07 5.09 -7.74
C GLN A 271 -12.40 3.89 -8.40
N TYR A 272 -11.61 4.13 -9.46
CA TYR A 272 -10.90 3.09 -10.18
C TYR A 272 -9.90 2.35 -9.29
N ILE A 273 -8.97 3.06 -8.64
CA ILE A 273 -7.93 2.39 -7.81
C ILE A 273 -8.50 1.73 -6.56
N SER A 274 -9.70 2.13 -6.12
CA SER A 274 -10.33 1.55 -4.92
C SER A 274 -11.03 0.22 -5.23
N ILE A 275 -11.64 0.07 -6.41
CA ILE A 275 -12.32 -1.16 -6.84
C ILE A 275 -11.38 -2.07 -7.65
N ASN A 276 -10.70 -1.54 -8.66
CA ASN A 276 -9.81 -2.28 -9.56
C ASN A 276 -8.40 -2.35 -8.97
N ASN A 277 -8.31 -2.79 -7.72
CA ASN A 277 -7.11 -2.67 -6.91
C ASN A 277 -6.14 -3.85 -7.04
N GLU A 278 -6.47 -4.94 -7.74
CA GLU A 278 -5.61 -6.13 -7.85
C GLU A 278 -4.22 -5.79 -8.43
N LYS A 279 -4.18 -5.19 -9.63
CA LYS A 279 -2.92 -4.74 -10.26
C LYS A 279 -2.18 -3.72 -9.41
N VAL A 280 -2.92 -2.85 -8.71
CA VAL A 280 -2.34 -1.83 -7.83
C VAL A 280 -1.66 -2.51 -6.62
N PHE A 281 -2.33 -3.48 -6.00
CA PHE A 281 -1.78 -4.29 -4.93
C PHE A 281 -0.56 -5.09 -5.39
N GLU A 282 -0.59 -5.69 -6.60
CA GLU A 282 0.58 -6.36 -7.17
C GLU A 282 1.78 -5.43 -7.26
N ILE A 283 1.60 -4.22 -7.79
CA ILE A 283 2.66 -3.21 -7.90
C ILE A 283 3.19 -2.83 -6.52
N ILE A 284 2.31 -2.52 -5.56
CA ILE A 284 2.73 -2.06 -4.23
C ILE A 284 3.38 -3.19 -3.43
N ASN A 285 2.87 -4.43 -3.49
CA ASN A 285 3.48 -5.58 -2.82
C ASN A 285 4.85 -5.91 -3.40
N TRP A 286 4.98 -5.85 -4.74
CA TRP A 286 6.26 -6.01 -5.41
C TRP A 286 7.25 -4.93 -4.95
N LEU A 287 6.80 -3.67 -4.91
CA LEU A 287 7.60 -2.54 -4.45
C LEU A 287 8.01 -2.69 -2.98
N PHE A 288 7.08 -3.05 -2.10
CA PHE A 288 7.32 -3.25 -0.67
C PHE A 288 8.37 -4.33 -0.39
N SER A 289 8.46 -5.33 -1.27
CA SER A 289 9.43 -6.44 -1.21
C SER A 289 10.74 -6.14 -1.93
N ASN A 290 10.74 -5.29 -2.97
CA ASN A 290 11.88 -5.09 -3.88
C ASN A 290 12.45 -3.67 -3.89
N TYR A 291 11.99 -2.77 -3.00
CA TYR A 291 12.41 -1.37 -2.94
C TYR A 291 13.94 -1.14 -2.98
N LYS A 292 14.74 -2.03 -2.37
CA LYS A 292 16.21 -1.94 -2.36
C LYS A 292 16.86 -2.21 -3.72
N LYS A 293 16.14 -2.80 -4.68
CA LYS A 293 16.64 -3.16 -6.01
C LYS A 293 16.44 -2.06 -7.06
N LEU A 294 15.75 -0.98 -6.69
CA LEU A 294 15.46 0.12 -7.60
C LEU A 294 16.65 1.07 -7.73
N ASP A 295 16.83 1.63 -8.92
CA ASP A 295 17.62 2.84 -9.08
C ASP A 295 16.82 4.08 -8.64
N GLU A 296 17.53 5.19 -8.43
CA GLU A 296 16.95 6.42 -7.92
C GLU A 296 15.87 7.02 -8.84
N GLU A 297 16.04 6.94 -10.17
CA GLU A 297 15.08 7.48 -11.14
C GLU A 297 13.79 6.65 -11.13
N THR A 298 13.91 5.32 -11.10
CA THR A 298 12.76 4.42 -11.01
C THR A 298 12.04 4.57 -9.67
N ALA A 299 12.78 4.70 -8.57
CA ALA A 299 12.21 4.94 -7.25
C ALA A 299 11.35 6.22 -7.22
N GLU A 300 11.84 7.31 -7.80
CA GLU A 300 11.09 8.59 -7.89
C GLU A 300 9.74 8.41 -8.60
N LYS A 301 9.69 7.65 -9.70
CA LYS A 301 8.43 7.36 -10.40
C LYS A 301 7.44 6.62 -9.50
N TYR A 302 7.91 5.61 -8.76
CA TYR A 302 7.07 4.88 -7.81
C TYR A 302 6.61 5.74 -6.63
N MET A 303 7.44 6.67 -6.14
CA MET A 303 7.03 7.61 -5.10
C MET A 303 5.87 8.51 -5.54
N ILE A 304 5.93 9.05 -6.77
CA ILE A 304 4.85 9.88 -7.33
C ILE A 304 3.55 9.08 -7.43
N PHE A 305 3.64 7.83 -7.88
CA PHE A 305 2.47 6.95 -7.95
C PHE A 305 1.88 6.61 -6.59
N LEU A 306 2.70 6.18 -5.63
CA LEU A 306 2.25 5.90 -4.26
C LEU A 306 1.54 7.12 -3.66
N THR A 307 2.05 8.33 -3.94
CA THR A 307 1.42 9.56 -3.48
C THR A 307 0.02 9.76 -4.08
N TRP A 308 -0.21 9.38 -5.34
CA TRP A 308 -1.56 9.38 -5.92
C TRP A 308 -2.46 8.25 -5.42
N ILE A 309 -1.89 7.14 -4.94
CA ILE A 309 -2.65 6.05 -4.31
C ILE A 309 -3.30 6.49 -3.00
N PHE A 310 -2.75 7.48 -2.30
CA PHE A 310 -3.33 7.99 -1.06
C PHE A 310 -4.76 8.52 -1.19
N SER A 311 -5.18 8.88 -2.40
CA SER A 311 -6.57 9.27 -2.65
C SER A 311 -7.59 8.13 -2.48
N ALA A 312 -7.17 6.87 -2.48
CA ALA A 312 -8.01 5.68 -2.43
C ALA A 312 -8.94 5.65 -1.22
N THR A 313 -10.14 5.11 -1.41
CA THR A 313 -11.06 4.77 -0.32
C THR A 313 -10.91 3.33 0.16
N ASN A 314 -10.00 2.56 -0.43
CA ASN A 314 -9.58 1.27 0.11
C ASN A 314 -8.52 1.48 1.20
N ASN A 315 -8.89 1.26 2.46
CA ASN A 315 -8.03 1.56 3.62
C ASN A 315 -6.74 0.73 3.60
N LYS A 316 -6.84 -0.58 3.29
CA LYS A 316 -5.67 -1.47 3.18
C LYS A 316 -4.69 -0.99 2.12
N LEU A 317 -5.22 -0.56 0.98
CA LEU A 317 -4.39 -0.04 -0.12
C LEU A 317 -3.66 1.24 0.28
N ARG A 318 -4.36 2.17 0.93
CA ARG A 318 -3.80 3.45 1.39
C ARG A 318 -2.75 3.26 2.48
N ASP A 319 -2.99 2.38 3.44
CA ASP A 319 -2.05 2.08 4.53
C ASP A 319 -0.79 1.38 4.01
N LEU A 320 -0.96 0.37 3.15
CA LEU A 320 0.17 -0.32 2.51
C LEU A 320 0.97 0.65 1.62
N GLY A 321 0.29 1.54 0.89
CA GLY A 321 0.93 2.60 0.11
C GLY A 321 1.75 3.54 0.98
N THR A 322 1.23 3.92 2.16
CA THR A 322 1.92 4.80 3.13
C THR A 322 3.21 4.15 3.59
N LYS A 323 3.15 2.89 4.07
CA LYS A 323 4.34 2.14 4.52
C LYS A 323 5.34 1.87 3.39
N SER A 324 4.86 1.66 2.16
CA SER A 324 5.72 1.51 0.99
C SER A 324 6.48 2.80 0.66
N LEU A 325 5.83 3.97 0.79
CA LEU A 325 6.49 5.25 0.58
C LEU A 325 7.52 5.52 1.68
N VAL A 326 7.22 5.18 2.94
CA VAL A 326 8.19 5.27 4.05
C VAL A 326 9.44 4.44 3.76
N LYS A 327 9.30 3.21 3.24
CA LYS A 327 10.46 2.38 2.83
C LYS A 327 11.30 3.02 1.73
N LEU A 328 10.65 3.61 0.72
CA LEU A 328 11.34 4.32 -0.35
C LEU A 328 12.05 5.57 0.17
N PHE A 329 11.40 6.38 1.00
CA PHE A 329 12.04 7.54 1.63
C PHE A 329 13.19 7.16 2.55
N LYS A 330 13.09 6.06 3.31
CA LYS A 330 14.21 5.52 4.11
C LYS A 330 15.42 5.15 3.23
N THR A 331 15.18 4.68 2.00
CA THR A 331 16.24 4.21 1.08
C THR A 331 16.80 5.33 0.21
N PHE A 332 15.95 6.27 -0.22
CA PHE A 332 16.28 7.40 -1.09
C PHE A 332 15.85 8.73 -0.45
N PRO A 333 16.42 9.09 0.72
CA PRO A 333 15.96 10.25 1.51
C PRO A 333 16.15 11.59 0.79
N THR A 334 17.10 11.69 -0.14
CA THR A 334 17.33 12.87 -1.00
C THR A 334 16.13 13.24 -1.87
N LYS A 335 15.18 12.32 -2.09
CA LYS A 335 13.98 12.56 -2.91
C LYS A 335 12.80 13.17 -2.15
N ILE A 336 12.84 13.19 -0.81
CA ILE A 336 11.71 13.63 0.03
C ILE A 336 11.27 15.06 -0.35
N ILE A 337 12.22 16.00 -0.40
CA ILE A 337 11.94 17.41 -0.70
C ILE A 337 11.42 17.60 -2.13
N GLY A 338 12.03 16.90 -3.10
CA GLY A 338 11.57 16.94 -4.49
C GLY A 338 10.12 16.49 -4.63
N LEU A 339 9.73 15.42 -3.92
CA LEU A 339 8.36 14.92 -3.94
C LEU A 339 7.39 15.86 -3.23
N LEU A 340 7.77 16.42 -2.07
CA LEU A 340 6.95 17.41 -1.35
C LEU A 340 6.65 18.62 -2.25
N LYS A 341 7.67 19.18 -2.91
CA LYS A 341 7.54 20.29 -3.87
C LYS A 341 6.61 19.94 -5.03
N LEU A 342 6.74 18.73 -5.57
CA LEU A 342 5.90 18.26 -6.69
C LEU A 342 4.41 18.19 -6.31
N PHE A 343 4.09 17.95 -5.04
CA PHE A 343 2.73 17.85 -4.52
C PHE A 343 2.24 19.09 -3.77
N GLU A 344 3.00 20.18 -3.73
CA GLU A 344 2.57 21.48 -3.19
C GLU A 344 1.22 21.91 -3.78
N ASN A 345 0.35 22.51 -2.97
CA ASN A 345 -0.98 22.95 -3.39
C ASN A 345 -1.87 21.82 -3.96
N ASN A 346 -1.68 20.56 -3.53
CA ASN A 346 -2.64 19.50 -3.85
C ASN A 346 -3.96 19.75 -3.10
N ASN A 347 -5.08 19.67 -3.82
CA ASN A 347 -6.41 19.90 -3.27
C ASN A 347 -7.07 18.63 -2.70
N ASP A 348 -6.36 17.48 -2.66
CA ASP A 348 -6.81 16.27 -1.95
C ASP A 348 -6.20 16.18 -0.55
N PRO A 349 -6.99 16.32 0.52
CA PRO A 349 -6.44 16.27 1.86
C PRO A 349 -5.95 14.86 2.25
N TYR A 350 -6.52 13.79 1.68
CA TYR A 350 -6.00 12.43 1.88
C TYR A 350 -4.58 12.28 1.35
N ILE A 351 -4.28 12.88 0.19
CA ILE A 351 -2.94 12.83 -0.40
C ILE A 351 -1.95 13.58 0.47
N VAL A 352 -2.30 14.82 0.84
CA VAL A 352 -1.41 15.67 1.63
C VAL A 352 -1.17 15.03 3.00
N GLU A 353 -2.21 14.60 3.71
CA GLU A 353 -2.09 13.93 5.00
C GLU A 353 -1.12 12.75 4.97
N ARG A 354 -1.32 11.80 4.05
CA ARG A 354 -0.49 10.57 3.99
C ARG A 354 0.91 10.81 3.43
N LEU A 355 1.11 11.86 2.65
CA LEU A 355 2.45 12.31 2.27
C LEU A 355 3.23 12.78 3.50
N TYR A 356 2.65 13.64 4.33
CA TYR A 356 3.30 14.09 5.58
C TYR A 356 3.44 12.97 6.62
N ALA A 357 2.48 12.04 6.70
CA ALA A 357 2.61 10.82 7.50
C ALA A 357 3.84 10.00 7.07
N SER A 358 4.02 9.84 5.76
CA SER A 358 5.16 9.10 5.21
C SER A 358 6.49 9.81 5.47
N VAL A 359 6.51 11.15 5.44
CA VAL A 359 7.69 11.95 5.82
C VAL A 359 8.04 11.77 7.29
N LEU A 360 7.06 11.80 8.20
CA LEU A 360 7.29 11.52 9.62
C LEU A 360 7.87 10.10 9.81
N GLY A 361 7.21 9.11 9.22
CA GLY A 361 7.63 7.70 9.31
C GLY A 361 9.05 7.46 8.82
N ALA A 362 9.47 8.15 7.76
CA ALA A 362 10.83 8.06 7.24
C ALA A 362 11.85 8.83 8.10
N THR A 363 11.51 10.06 8.51
CA THR A 363 12.38 10.93 9.32
C THR A 363 12.77 10.26 10.63
N LEU A 364 11.85 9.56 11.28
CA LEU A 364 12.11 8.83 12.53
C LEU A 364 13.00 7.59 12.35
N ARG A 365 13.29 7.19 11.11
CA ARG A 365 14.01 5.96 10.76
C ARG A 365 15.31 6.20 9.99
N ILE A 366 15.64 7.45 9.72
CA ILE A 366 16.92 7.87 9.13
C ILE A 366 17.65 8.79 10.12
N ASP A 367 18.96 8.90 9.97
CA ASP A 367 19.77 9.84 10.76
C ASP A 367 20.78 10.53 9.86
N ILE A 368 20.27 11.40 8.98
CA ILE A 368 21.06 12.16 8.01
C ILE A 368 20.84 13.65 8.29
N CYS A 369 21.85 14.30 8.90
CA CYS A 369 21.77 15.67 9.40
C CYS A 369 21.27 16.67 8.35
N GLU A 370 21.89 16.68 7.16
CA GLU A 370 21.56 17.63 6.09
C GLU A 370 20.10 17.47 5.62
N ILE A 371 19.66 16.23 5.42
CA ILE A 371 18.28 15.93 4.99
C ILE A 371 17.27 16.32 6.08
N HIS A 372 17.57 16.07 7.35
CA HIS A 372 16.68 16.49 8.45
C HIS A 372 16.51 18.00 8.48
N ILE A 373 17.61 18.76 8.40
CA ILE A 373 17.55 20.22 8.40
C ILE A 373 16.74 20.72 7.19
N GLU A 374 16.94 20.13 6.00
CA GLU A 374 16.18 20.48 4.79
C GLU A 374 14.67 20.20 4.95
N ILE A 375 14.30 19.04 5.51
CA ILE A 375 12.90 18.67 5.79
C ILE A 375 12.27 19.65 6.78
N ALA A 376 12.94 19.94 7.90
CA ALA A 376 12.40 20.83 8.92
C ALA A 376 12.14 22.24 8.36
N ASN A 377 13.10 22.79 7.61
CA ASN A 377 12.98 24.11 6.99
C ASN A 377 11.84 24.16 5.98
N TYR A 378 11.78 23.18 5.08
CA TYR A 378 10.71 23.10 4.09
C TYR A 378 9.33 23.03 4.75
N ILE A 379 9.14 22.14 5.73
CA ILE A 379 7.84 21.99 6.41
C ILE A 379 7.48 23.28 7.14
N TYR A 380 8.44 23.91 7.81
CA TYR A 380 8.21 25.18 8.50
C TYR A 380 7.74 26.26 7.53
N GLU A 381 8.47 26.49 6.44
CA GLU A 381 8.17 27.52 5.45
C GLU A 381 6.83 27.27 4.72
N GLU A 382 6.53 26.01 4.39
CA GLU A 382 5.35 25.66 3.61
C GLU A 382 4.07 25.50 4.43
N ILE A 383 4.16 25.12 5.70
CA ILE A 383 2.98 24.85 6.53
C ILE A 383 2.79 25.91 7.62
N PHE A 384 3.84 26.21 8.40
CA PHE A 384 3.70 26.92 9.66
C PHE A 384 4.06 28.42 9.58
N ASP A 385 4.96 28.81 8.67
CA ASP A 385 5.29 30.21 8.41
C ASP A 385 4.38 30.82 7.32
N LYS A 386 3.09 30.50 7.41
CA LYS A 386 2.04 31.09 6.58
C LYS A 386 1.12 31.92 7.45
N GLU A 387 0.49 32.94 6.87
CA GLU A 387 -0.52 33.73 7.57
C GLU A 387 -1.71 32.87 8.01
N MET A 388 -2.10 31.91 7.17
CA MET A 388 -3.17 30.95 7.41
C MET A 388 -2.61 29.55 7.26
N VAL A 389 -2.63 28.78 8.35
CA VAL A 389 -2.15 27.39 8.34
C VAL A 389 -3.27 26.48 7.85
N TYR A 390 -2.99 25.61 6.88
CA TYR A 390 -3.99 24.71 6.30
C TYR A 390 -4.69 23.87 7.38
N PRO A 391 -6.02 23.97 7.56
CA PRO A 391 -6.73 23.36 8.67
C PRO A 391 -6.98 21.87 8.43
N HIS A 392 -5.96 21.04 8.64
CA HIS A 392 -6.11 19.59 8.63
C HIS A 392 -5.33 18.98 9.79
N ILE A 393 -6.05 18.41 10.76
CA ILE A 393 -5.47 18.15 12.08
C ILE A 393 -4.36 17.08 12.05
N LEU A 394 -4.53 15.97 11.31
CA LEU A 394 -3.50 14.92 11.19
C LEU A 394 -2.26 15.39 10.43
N MET A 395 -2.43 16.02 9.27
CA MET A 395 -1.33 16.64 8.52
C MET A 395 -0.50 17.58 9.40
N ARG A 396 -1.14 18.48 10.15
CA ARG A 396 -0.46 19.40 11.07
C ARG A 396 0.32 18.64 12.15
N ASP A 397 -0.22 17.54 12.66
CA ASP A 397 0.49 16.69 13.62
C ASP A 397 1.73 16.06 13.02
N TYR A 398 1.61 15.41 11.87
CA TYR A 398 2.74 14.80 11.19
C TYR A 398 3.83 15.83 10.87
N ALA A 399 3.45 17.01 10.38
CA ALA A 399 4.35 18.12 10.10
C ALA A 399 5.06 18.63 11.37
N ARG A 400 4.29 18.91 12.44
CA ARG A 400 4.82 19.37 13.74
C ARG A 400 5.78 18.36 14.32
N GLN A 401 5.36 17.10 14.43
CA GLN A 401 6.14 16.03 15.05
C GLN A 401 7.43 15.76 14.29
N THR A 402 7.44 15.93 12.97
CA THR A 402 8.66 15.84 12.16
C THR A 402 9.68 16.91 12.60
N ILE A 403 9.25 18.18 12.72
CA ILE A 403 10.12 19.27 13.18
C ILE A 403 10.54 19.06 14.64
N GLU A 404 9.61 18.70 15.53
CA GLU A 404 9.89 18.46 16.95
C GLU A 404 10.94 17.35 17.13
N TYR A 405 10.83 16.24 16.42
CA TYR A 405 11.83 15.17 16.46
C TYR A 405 13.21 15.66 15.98
N ILE A 406 13.27 16.38 14.86
CA ILE A 406 14.51 16.92 14.32
C ILE A 406 15.17 17.87 15.32
N SER A 407 14.38 18.70 16.02
CA SER A 407 14.83 19.65 17.03
C SER A 407 15.54 19.02 18.22
N LEU A 408 15.32 17.72 18.49
CA LEU A 408 15.94 17.02 19.61
C LEU A 408 17.44 16.80 19.43
N SER A 409 17.92 16.79 18.18
CA SER A 409 19.30 16.40 17.87
C SER A 409 20.00 17.22 16.79
N LYS A 410 19.27 18.04 16.04
CA LYS A 410 19.81 18.86 14.94
C LYS A 410 19.64 20.35 15.27
N ASP A 411 20.57 21.17 14.80
CA ASP A 411 20.47 22.62 14.93
C ASP A 411 19.50 23.17 13.87
N ILE A 412 18.32 23.60 14.33
CA ILE A 412 17.28 24.26 13.53
C ILE A 412 16.91 25.61 14.16
N SER A 413 17.91 26.32 14.69
CA SER A 413 17.75 27.61 15.39
C SER A 413 17.03 28.70 14.58
N ASN A 414 16.93 28.57 13.26
CA ASN A 414 16.17 29.46 12.39
C ASN A 414 14.63 29.22 12.42
N ILE A 415 14.16 28.12 13.02
CA ILE A 415 12.73 27.78 13.13
C ILE A 415 12.17 28.25 14.47
N ASN A 416 11.06 28.98 14.44
CA ASN A 416 10.32 29.32 15.66
C ASN A 416 9.37 28.17 16.08
N LEU A 417 9.76 27.39 17.09
CA LEU A 417 8.99 26.25 17.59
C LEU A 417 7.62 26.63 18.21
N GLU A 418 7.41 27.88 18.61
CA GLU A 418 6.09 28.31 19.08
C GLU A 418 5.08 28.42 17.94
N LYS A 419 5.53 28.67 16.70
CA LYS A 419 4.65 28.74 15.52
C LYS A 419 4.21 27.36 15.01
N ILE A 420 4.87 26.28 15.40
CA ILE A 420 4.52 24.92 14.98
C ILE A 420 3.55 24.24 15.96
N ARG A 421 3.00 24.99 16.92
CA ARG A 421 2.05 24.52 17.92
C ARG A 421 0.76 25.34 17.85
N PRO A 422 -0.41 24.73 18.08
CA PRO A 422 -1.67 25.46 18.12
C PRO A 422 -1.72 26.45 19.30
N PRO A 423 -2.58 27.49 19.24
CA PRO A 423 -3.56 27.75 18.19
C PRO A 423 -2.92 28.38 16.93
N TYR A 424 -3.30 27.86 15.76
CA TYR A 424 -2.91 28.44 14.49
C TYR A 424 -3.96 29.45 14.00
N LYS A 425 -3.59 30.31 13.05
CA LYS A 425 -4.56 31.14 12.33
C LYS A 425 -5.29 30.30 11.28
N SER A 426 -6.61 30.16 11.44
CA SER A 426 -7.50 29.56 10.44
C SER A 426 -8.86 30.27 10.42
N ASN A 427 -9.51 30.30 9.24
CA ASN A 427 -10.81 30.94 9.10
C ASN A 427 -11.94 30.04 9.60
N TRP A 428 -12.72 30.55 10.56
CA TRP A 428 -13.96 29.91 10.99
C TRP A 428 -15.03 29.97 9.89
N TYR A 429 -16.00 29.06 9.96
CA TYR A 429 -17.10 29.00 9.01
C TYR A 429 -17.99 30.24 9.12
N LYS A 430 -18.37 30.81 7.96
CA LYS A 430 -19.12 32.07 7.88
C LYS A 430 -20.60 31.93 8.28
N LYS A 431 -21.15 30.72 8.20
CA LYS A 431 -22.58 30.45 8.35
C LYS A 431 -22.81 29.26 9.28
N GLU A 432 -23.80 29.38 10.14
CA GLU A 432 -24.36 28.29 10.92
C GLU A 432 -25.51 27.63 10.17
N TYR A 433 -25.68 26.32 10.36
CA TYR A 433 -26.68 25.54 9.66
C TYR A 433 -27.53 24.74 10.65
N SER A 434 -28.82 25.06 10.71
CA SER A 434 -29.81 24.24 11.42
C SER A 434 -30.20 23.00 10.60
N ASN A 435 -30.83 22.01 11.24
CA ASN A 435 -31.37 20.84 10.54
C ASN A 435 -32.33 21.20 9.40
N LEU A 436 -33.16 22.24 9.59
CA LEU A 436 -34.07 22.75 8.56
C LEU A 436 -33.29 23.27 7.34
N ASN A 437 -32.20 24.02 7.57
CA ASN A 437 -31.36 24.50 6.47
C ASN A 437 -30.75 23.33 5.67
N ILE A 438 -30.35 22.26 6.35
CA ILE A 438 -29.81 21.05 5.72
C ILE A 438 -30.88 20.33 4.90
N ASP A 439 -32.09 20.14 5.44
CA ASP A 439 -33.16 19.42 4.75
C ASP A 439 -33.66 20.19 3.51
N ASP A 440 -33.78 21.51 3.59
CA ASP A 440 -34.12 22.36 2.44
C ASP A 440 -33.06 22.27 1.34
N TYR A 441 -31.77 22.32 1.73
CA TYR A 441 -30.67 22.19 0.78
C TYR A 441 -30.67 20.81 0.10
N ILE A 442 -30.79 19.73 0.86
CA ILE A 442 -30.85 18.36 0.32
C ILE A 442 -32.05 18.16 -0.61
N LYS A 443 -33.22 18.70 -0.25
CA LYS A 443 -34.40 18.67 -1.12
C LYS A 443 -34.12 19.38 -2.45
N SER A 444 -33.43 20.53 -2.42
CA SER A 444 -33.04 21.26 -3.63
C SER A 444 -32.07 20.48 -4.52
N LEU A 445 -31.15 19.71 -3.92
CA LEU A 445 -30.23 18.82 -4.65
C LEU A 445 -30.99 17.67 -5.32
N LYS A 446 -31.84 16.97 -4.57
CA LYS A 446 -32.61 15.83 -5.07
C LYS A 446 -33.54 16.19 -6.23
N ASN A 447 -34.13 17.39 -6.21
CA ASN A 447 -34.97 17.86 -7.32
C ASN A 447 -34.23 17.95 -8.67
N LYS A 448 -32.90 17.94 -8.67
CA LYS A 448 -32.04 18.01 -9.87
C LYS A 448 -31.39 16.65 -10.23
N LEU A 449 -31.73 15.60 -9.48
CA LEU A 449 -31.13 14.27 -9.57
C LEU A 449 -32.19 13.23 -9.90
N ASP A 450 -31.78 12.18 -10.61
CA ASP A 450 -32.60 11.00 -10.80
C ASP A 450 -32.91 10.33 -9.45
N SER A 451 -34.11 9.74 -9.35
CA SER A 451 -34.65 9.24 -8.09
C SER A 451 -33.76 8.19 -7.41
N HIS A 452 -33.10 7.34 -8.19
CA HIS A 452 -32.21 6.30 -7.66
C HIS A 452 -31.00 6.90 -6.92
N LEU A 453 -30.48 8.06 -7.37
CA LEU A 453 -29.33 8.73 -6.74
C LEU A 453 -29.70 9.45 -5.43
N HIS A 454 -30.99 9.66 -5.13
CA HIS A 454 -31.41 10.36 -3.90
C HIS A 454 -30.90 9.65 -2.64
N PHE A 455 -30.77 8.32 -2.70
CA PHE A 455 -30.25 7.51 -1.61
C PHE A 455 -28.83 7.90 -1.20
N SER A 456 -27.94 8.22 -2.16
CA SER A 456 -26.56 8.62 -1.87
C SER A 456 -26.49 9.88 -1.01
N ILE A 457 -27.35 10.86 -1.30
CA ILE A 457 -27.49 12.11 -0.55
C ILE A 457 -28.05 11.86 0.86
N ASP A 458 -29.11 11.05 0.97
CA ASP A 458 -29.69 10.70 2.28
C ASP A 458 -28.69 9.97 3.17
N LYS A 459 -27.85 9.12 2.58
CA LYS A 459 -26.83 8.37 3.32
C LYS A 459 -25.78 9.30 3.93
N ILE A 460 -25.40 10.38 3.25
CA ILE A 460 -24.53 11.43 3.83
C ILE A 460 -25.19 12.03 5.07
N LYS A 461 -26.42 12.50 4.93
CA LYS A 461 -27.16 13.10 6.05
C LYS A 461 -27.27 12.17 7.24
N ASN A 462 -27.79 10.96 7.01
CA ASN A 462 -28.02 9.98 8.06
C ASN A 462 -26.73 9.55 8.73
N SER A 463 -25.64 9.41 7.97
CA SER A 463 -24.32 9.07 8.51
C SER A 463 -23.74 10.19 9.38
N MET A 464 -24.05 11.46 9.12
CA MET A 464 -23.57 12.60 9.90
C MET A 464 -24.45 12.91 11.12
N THR A 465 -25.66 12.37 11.21
CA THR A 465 -26.56 12.60 12.35
C THR A 465 -25.93 12.11 13.66
N THR A 466 -25.78 13.01 14.64
CA THR A 466 -25.27 12.72 15.99
C THR A 466 -26.35 12.08 16.87
N GLU A 467 -26.00 11.57 18.05
CA GLU A 467 -26.89 10.74 18.90
C GLU A 467 -28.29 11.32 19.13
N TYR A 468 -28.38 12.63 19.39
CA TYR A 468 -29.63 13.34 19.64
C TYR A 468 -29.94 14.41 18.59
N GLY A 469 -29.13 14.47 17.52
CA GLY A 469 -29.14 15.58 16.59
C GLY A 469 -30.45 15.75 15.82
N ARG A 470 -31.22 14.68 15.64
CA ARG A 470 -32.51 14.69 14.93
C ARG A 470 -33.61 13.95 15.71
N GLY A 471 -33.56 14.01 17.04
CA GLY A 471 -34.47 13.31 17.94
C GLY A 471 -33.84 12.10 18.61
N THR A 472 -34.66 11.30 19.32
CA THR A 472 -34.18 10.10 20.02
C THR A 472 -34.07 8.92 19.05
N GLY A 473 -32.85 8.42 18.83
CA GLY A 473 -32.57 7.33 17.90
C GLY A 473 -32.31 7.79 16.45
N ALA A 474 -32.03 6.83 15.55
CA ALA A 474 -31.73 7.09 14.13
C ALA A 474 -30.46 7.94 13.83
N TYR A 475 -29.48 7.93 14.73
CA TYR A 475 -28.14 8.47 14.49
C TYR A 475 -27.34 7.58 13.52
N GLY A 476 -26.31 8.15 12.90
CA GLY A 476 -25.32 7.40 12.13
C GLY A 476 -24.10 7.05 12.99
N ASP A 477 -23.48 5.89 12.77
CA ASP A 477 -22.31 5.47 13.55
C ASP A 477 -21.16 6.49 13.46
N PHE A 478 -20.93 7.07 12.28
CA PHE A 478 -19.95 8.13 12.12
C PHE A 478 -20.34 9.39 12.90
N GLY A 479 -21.61 9.82 12.80
CA GLY A 479 -22.11 10.99 13.51
C GLY A 479 -22.01 10.84 15.03
N ARG A 480 -22.35 9.67 15.59
CA ARG A 480 -22.31 9.41 17.03
C ARG A 480 -20.91 9.10 17.55
N TYR A 481 -20.31 8.02 17.06
CA TYR A 481 -19.12 7.43 17.68
C TYR A 481 -17.81 8.02 17.17
N VAL A 482 -17.82 8.75 16.05
CA VAL A 482 -16.62 9.41 15.51
C VAL A 482 -16.74 10.92 15.70
N PHE A 483 -17.67 11.55 14.99
CA PHE A 483 -17.79 13.01 14.97
C PHE A 483 -18.22 13.57 16.33
N GLY A 484 -19.39 13.14 16.84
CA GLY A 484 -19.97 13.62 18.10
C GLY A 484 -19.06 13.32 19.29
N TYR A 485 -18.49 12.12 19.33
CA TYR A 485 -17.51 11.72 20.35
C TYR A 485 -16.29 12.64 20.37
N ALA A 486 -15.66 12.90 19.22
CA ALA A 486 -14.47 13.74 19.16
C ALA A 486 -14.77 15.20 19.54
N VAL A 487 -15.90 15.76 19.10
CA VAL A 487 -16.19 17.18 19.37
C VAL A 487 -16.75 17.46 20.78
N ARG A 488 -17.01 16.42 21.58
CA ARG A 488 -17.73 16.50 22.88
C ARG A 488 -17.18 17.57 23.83
N ASN A 489 -15.86 17.77 23.87
CA ASN A 489 -15.22 18.73 24.75
C ASN A 489 -15.50 20.19 24.34
N TRP A 490 -15.75 20.43 23.05
CA TRP A 490 -16.06 21.74 22.49
C TRP A 490 -17.56 22.06 22.48
N VAL A 491 -18.44 21.09 22.73
CA VAL A 491 -19.91 21.26 22.66
C VAL A 491 -20.41 22.36 23.58
N LYS A 492 -19.74 22.65 24.71
CA LYS A 492 -20.10 23.75 25.62
C LYS A 492 -20.16 25.13 24.93
N GLY A 493 -19.42 25.30 23.83
CA GLY A 493 -19.42 26.53 23.01
C GLY A 493 -20.50 26.58 21.91
N PHE A 494 -21.32 25.53 21.76
CA PHE A 494 -22.32 25.38 20.70
C PHE A 494 -23.66 24.90 21.27
N LYS A 495 -24.76 24.97 20.51
CA LYS A 495 -26.05 24.48 21.02
C LYS A 495 -26.10 22.95 21.05
N SER A 496 -25.43 22.30 20.10
CA SER A 496 -25.28 20.85 20.05
C SER A 496 -24.09 20.44 19.18
N ASP A 497 -23.63 19.20 19.33
CA ASP A 497 -22.70 18.56 18.39
C ASP A 497 -23.28 18.44 16.96
N GLN A 498 -24.61 18.34 16.82
CA GLN A 498 -25.29 18.30 15.53
C GLN A 498 -25.11 19.60 14.73
N ASP A 499 -24.99 20.76 15.37
CA ASP A 499 -24.75 22.01 14.65
C ASP A 499 -23.36 22.04 14.00
N LEU A 500 -22.36 21.50 14.70
CA LEU A 500 -21.02 21.28 14.14
C LEU A 500 -21.08 20.24 13.01
N SER A 501 -21.85 19.18 13.19
CA SER A 501 -22.05 18.16 12.14
C SER A 501 -22.75 18.73 10.90
N ASN A 502 -23.70 19.66 11.07
CA ASN A 502 -24.37 20.33 9.96
C ASN A 502 -23.40 21.23 9.17
N ILE A 503 -22.46 21.90 9.85
CA ILE A 503 -21.36 22.62 9.18
C ILE A 503 -20.50 21.65 8.37
N ALA A 504 -20.11 20.51 8.96
CA ALA A 504 -19.34 19.45 8.29
C ALA A 504 -20.06 18.92 7.05
N LEU A 505 -21.36 18.68 7.18
CA LEU A 505 -22.22 18.18 6.10
C LEU A 505 -22.28 19.17 4.94
N MET A 506 -22.44 20.47 5.22
CA MET A 506 -22.39 21.48 4.16
C MET A 506 -21.01 21.55 3.51
N ARG A 507 -19.95 21.42 4.31
CA ARG A 507 -18.58 21.41 3.82
C ARG A 507 -18.32 20.28 2.81
N ILE A 508 -18.92 19.10 2.98
CA ILE A 508 -18.86 17.99 2.01
C ILE A 508 -19.32 18.44 0.62
N PHE A 509 -20.44 19.15 0.54
CA PHE A 509 -20.97 19.62 -0.74
C PHE A 509 -20.18 20.82 -1.29
N GLU A 510 -19.70 21.72 -0.42
CA GLU A 510 -18.82 22.83 -0.81
C GLU A 510 -17.47 22.35 -1.37
N MET A 511 -16.98 21.17 -0.95
CA MET A 511 -15.78 20.54 -1.51
C MET A 511 -16.00 19.91 -2.89
N GLY A 512 -17.26 19.73 -3.32
CA GLY A 512 -17.60 19.26 -4.66
C GLY A 512 -18.19 17.87 -4.77
N TYR A 513 -18.59 17.21 -3.67
CA TYR A 513 -19.29 15.91 -3.78
C TYR A 513 -20.49 16.03 -4.72
N ASP A 514 -20.53 15.18 -5.76
CA ASP A 514 -21.58 15.18 -6.78
C ASP A 514 -22.14 13.77 -6.95
N ALA A 515 -23.41 13.59 -6.60
CA ALA A 515 -24.10 12.31 -6.73
C ALA A 515 -24.18 11.81 -8.19
N LYS A 516 -24.09 12.68 -9.20
CA LYS A 516 -24.03 12.25 -10.62
C LYS A 516 -22.71 11.57 -10.96
N LEU A 517 -21.63 11.96 -10.29
CA LEU A 517 -20.31 11.37 -10.48
C LEU A 517 -20.05 10.21 -9.51
N HIS A 518 -20.54 10.31 -8.28
CA HIS A 518 -20.13 9.44 -7.17
C HIS A 518 -21.24 8.54 -6.64
N GLY A 519 -22.52 8.85 -6.93
CA GLY A 519 -23.66 8.18 -6.32
C GLY A 519 -23.77 6.70 -6.67
N GLU A 520 -23.48 6.34 -7.93
CA GLU A 520 -23.47 4.93 -8.37
C GLU A 520 -22.39 4.12 -7.64
N PHE A 521 -21.17 4.65 -7.55
CA PHE A 521 -20.08 4.03 -6.80
C PHE A 521 -20.47 3.85 -5.33
N ASP A 522 -20.99 4.89 -4.69
CA ASP A 522 -21.42 4.84 -3.29
C ASP A 522 -22.51 3.78 -3.06
N MET A 523 -23.47 3.65 -4.00
CA MET A 523 -24.50 2.62 -3.94
C MET A 523 -23.97 1.22 -4.18
N TRP A 524 -22.97 1.07 -5.05
CA TRP A 524 -22.33 -0.21 -5.35
C TRP A 524 -21.53 -0.74 -4.14
N VAL A 525 -20.67 0.08 -3.54
CA VAL A 525 -19.83 -0.31 -2.38
C VAL A 525 -20.70 -0.82 -1.23
N ASN A 526 -21.83 -0.16 -0.98
CA ASN A 526 -22.78 -0.58 0.07
C ASN A 526 -23.38 -1.98 -0.14
N ARG A 527 -23.47 -2.48 -1.38
CA ARG A 527 -24.08 -3.79 -1.68
C ARG A 527 -23.11 -4.96 -1.53
N TYR A 528 -21.82 -4.73 -1.77
CA TYR A 528 -20.83 -5.80 -1.90
C TYR A 528 -19.85 -5.92 -0.72
N ASP A 529 -19.64 -4.87 0.09
CA ASP A 529 -18.60 -4.89 1.15
C ASP A 529 -19.09 -5.40 2.53
N ASN A 530 -20.23 -6.09 2.59
CA ASN A 530 -20.77 -6.67 3.84
C ASN A 530 -19.87 -7.78 4.45
N PHE A 531 -18.80 -8.22 3.77
CA PHE A 531 -17.94 -9.31 4.23
C PHE A 531 -16.52 -8.88 4.66
N ASN A 532 -15.99 -7.70 4.29
CA ASN A 532 -14.61 -7.30 4.64
C ASN A 532 -14.38 -5.81 5.02
N ASN A 533 -15.36 -4.91 4.88
CA ASN A 533 -15.31 -3.48 5.28
C ASN A 533 -13.98 -2.78 4.89
N SER A 534 -13.47 -3.01 3.69
CA SER A 534 -12.16 -2.50 3.27
C SER A 534 -12.23 -1.30 2.34
N ILE A 535 -13.36 -1.10 1.65
CA ILE A 535 -13.57 -0.02 0.69
C ILE A 535 -14.66 0.92 1.22
N GLU A 536 -14.30 2.17 1.48
CA GLU A 536 -15.25 3.20 1.83
C GLU A 536 -15.90 3.83 0.59
N ARG A 537 -17.12 4.35 0.76
CA ARG A 537 -17.81 5.18 -0.23
C ARG A 537 -17.09 6.54 -0.40
N ILE A 538 -17.17 7.18 -1.57
CA ILE A 538 -16.53 8.49 -1.83
C ILE A 538 -17.07 9.55 -0.88
N SER A 539 -18.38 9.56 -0.66
CA SER A 539 -18.98 10.45 0.35
C SER A 539 -18.39 10.31 1.75
N LYS A 540 -17.91 9.12 2.14
CA LYS A 540 -17.27 8.88 3.44
C LYS A 540 -15.86 9.49 3.50
N LYS A 541 -15.11 9.45 2.40
CA LYS A 541 -13.87 10.23 2.26
C LYS A 541 -14.10 11.71 2.51
N TYR A 542 -15.15 12.30 1.96
CA TYR A 542 -15.47 13.72 2.18
C TYR A 542 -15.91 13.99 3.64
N GLN A 543 -16.58 13.04 4.29
CA GLN A 543 -16.91 13.13 5.71
C GLN A 543 -15.63 13.17 6.58
N TRP A 544 -14.67 12.30 6.31
CA TRP A 544 -13.37 12.29 7.00
C TRP A 544 -12.60 13.61 6.79
N ILE A 545 -12.54 14.10 5.56
CA ILE A 545 -11.91 15.38 5.25
C ILE A 545 -12.56 16.53 6.04
N ALA A 546 -13.90 16.64 6.01
CA ALA A 546 -14.61 17.69 6.73
C ALA A 546 -14.46 17.57 8.25
N TYR A 547 -14.42 16.33 8.77
CA TYR A 547 -14.17 16.03 10.18
C TYR A 547 -12.79 16.52 10.64
N TYR A 548 -11.71 16.16 9.94
CA TYR A 548 -10.36 16.61 10.28
C TYR A 548 -10.19 18.13 10.10
N GLU A 549 -10.91 18.74 9.16
CA GLU A 549 -10.93 20.20 8.99
C GLU A 549 -11.56 20.91 10.19
N ILE A 550 -12.71 20.41 10.66
CA ILE A 550 -13.43 21.01 11.78
C ILE A 550 -12.63 20.86 13.08
N LEU A 551 -12.05 19.69 13.34
CA LEU A 551 -11.23 19.49 14.53
C LEU A 551 -10.05 20.46 14.55
N ALA A 552 -9.35 20.64 13.43
CA ALA A 552 -8.24 21.58 13.33
C ALA A 552 -8.67 23.01 13.70
N LYS A 553 -9.83 23.45 13.20
CA LYS A 553 -10.36 24.79 13.47
C LYS A 553 -10.89 24.95 14.90
N LEU A 554 -11.42 23.88 15.51
CA LEU A 554 -11.89 23.90 16.90
C LEU A 554 -10.72 24.09 17.85
N VAL A 555 -9.62 23.37 17.63
CA VAL A 555 -8.37 23.52 18.39
C VAL A 555 -7.81 24.95 18.26
N ASP A 556 -7.83 25.51 17.05
CA ASP A 556 -7.38 26.89 16.81
C ASP A 556 -8.25 27.95 17.52
N LYS A 557 -9.57 27.76 17.51
CA LYS A 557 -10.53 28.76 18.01
C LYS A 557 -10.75 28.70 19.52
N PHE A 558 -10.61 27.52 20.13
CA PHE A 558 -10.91 27.28 21.53
C PHE A 558 -9.72 26.60 22.24
N PRO A 559 -8.57 27.30 22.37
CA PRO A 559 -7.37 26.72 22.96
C PRO A 559 -7.50 26.39 24.45
N ASP A 560 -8.46 27.00 25.16
CA ASP A 560 -8.70 26.78 26.59
C ASP A 560 -9.46 25.47 26.89
N VAL A 561 -9.96 24.78 25.87
CA VAL A 561 -10.60 23.46 26.03
C VAL A 561 -9.51 22.43 26.27
N GLN A 562 -9.58 21.71 27.40
CA GLN A 562 -8.63 20.66 27.74
C GLN A 562 -8.62 19.57 26.67
N TYR A 563 -7.61 19.62 25.80
CA TYR A 563 -7.35 18.69 24.71
C TYR A 563 -5.87 18.34 24.77
N SER A 564 -5.53 17.13 25.19
CA SER A 564 -4.12 16.78 25.42
C SER A 564 -3.37 16.56 24.11
N GLY A 565 -4.08 16.07 23.07
CA GLY A 565 -3.57 16.00 21.71
C GLY A 565 -4.33 14.96 20.89
N LEU A 566 -3.79 14.65 19.71
CA LEU A 566 -4.42 13.70 18.76
C LEU A 566 -4.33 12.23 19.17
N TRP A 567 -3.53 11.95 20.21
CA TRP A 567 -3.45 10.64 20.86
C TRP A 567 -4.66 10.37 21.77
N ASP A 568 -5.46 11.39 22.09
CA ASP A 568 -6.78 11.20 22.70
C ASP A 568 -7.78 10.73 21.63
N ASP A 569 -8.66 9.80 22.00
CA ASP A 569 -9.91 9.55 21.28
C ASP A 569 -9.81 8.97 19.83
N TYR A 570 -8.84 8.09 19.56
CA TYR A 570 -8.78 7.29 18.31
C TYR A 570 -8.76 8.11 17.00
N ILE A 571 -8.24 9.35 17.04
CA ILE A 571 -8.21 10.23 15.86
C ILE A 571 -7.12 9.78 14.86
N ARG A 572 -6.01 9.23 15.36
CA ARG A 572 -4.94 8.63 14.56
C ARG A 572 -5.39 7.29 14.00
N ASP A 573 -5.33 7.14 12.68
CA ASP A 573 -5.86 5.96 11.95
C ASP A 573 -4.77 5.03 11.37
N ILE A 574 -3.50 5.43 11.46
CA ILE A 574 -2.32 4.63 11.08
C ILE A 574 -1.13 5.00 11.96
N ASP A 575 -0.25 4.04 12.24
CA ASP A 575 1.13 4.31 12.65
C ASP A 575 2.05 4.30 11.40
N PRO A 576 2.44 5.46 10.84
CA PRO A 576 3.32 5.51 9.68
C PRO A 576 4.76 5.08 10.02
N THR A 577 5.07 4.97 11.31
CA THR A 577 6.37 4.55 11.81
C THR A 577 6.47 3.05 11.97
N LEU A 578 5.39 2.26 11.83
CA LEU A 578 5.39 0.80 11.85
C LEU A 578 5.46 0.25 10.42
N LEU A 579 6.45 -0.58 10.10
CA LEU A 579 6.62 -1.19 8.77
C LEU A 579 6.33 -2.70 8.75
N LEU A 580 6.03 -3.31 9.89
CA LEU A 580 5.52 -4.68 9.94
C LEU A 580 4.10 -4.77 9.36
N LEU A 581 3.84 -5.80 8.56
CA LEU A 581 2.52 -6.14 8.00
C LEU A 581 1.93 -7.39 8.66
N GLU A 582 2.80 -8.30 9.08
CA GLU A 582 2.45 -9.46 9.87
C GLU A 582 3.65 -9.81 10.74
N ILE A 583 3.40 -10.61 11.77
CA ILE A 583 4.46 -11.26 12.53
C ILE A 583 4.66 -12.62 11.88
N ASP A 584 5.90 -12.89 11.47
CA ASP A 584 6.25 -14.12 10.77
C ASP A 584 5.88 -15.37 11.58
N LYS A 585 5.64 -16.47 10.87
CA LYS A 585 5.33 -17.74 11.52
C LYS A 585 6.52 -18.22 12.34
N GLU A 586 6.22 -18.62 13.56
CA GLU A 586 7.17 -19.16 14.52
C GLU A 586 7.89 -20.39 13.95
N SER A 587 9.22 -20.31 13.87
CA SER A 587 10.08 -21.37 13.32
C SER A 587 11.18 -21.79 14.31
N LYS A 588 11.48 -20.96 15.30
CA LYS A 588 12.55 -21.16 16.29
C LYS A 588 11.96 -21.40 17.67
N ILE A 589 12.50 -22.38 18.39
CA ILE A 589 12.08 -22.70 19.76
C ILE A 589 12.97 -21.91 20.73
N LEU A 590 12.37 -21.13 21.64
CA LEU A 590 13.12 -20.47 22.73
C LEU A 590 13.46 -21.44 23.85
N VAL A 591 12.45 -22.13 24.35
CA VAL A 591 12.55 -23.05 25.49
C VAL A 591 11.79 -24.33 25.11
N PRO A 592 12.38 -25.52 25.31
CA PRO A 592 11.69 -26.77 25.04
C PRO A 592 10.36 -26.86 25.79
N SER A 593 9.32 -27.38 25.11
CA SER A 593 8.00 -27.52 25.70
C SER A 593 8.03 -28.39 26.97
N PRO A 594 7.47 -27.91 28.10
CA PRO A 594 7.39 -28.67 29.34
C PRO A 594 6.17 -29.62 29.38
N LEU A 595 5.36 -29.67 28.31
CA LEU A 595 4.15 -30.47 28.25
C LEU A 595 4.44 -31.97 28.38
N PRO A 596 3.55 -32.74 29.02
CA PRO A 596 3.74 -34.17 29.14
C PRO A 596 3.50 -34.88 27.80
N SER A 597 4.10 -36.05 27.59
CA SER A 597 3.88 -36.86 26.39
C SER A 597 2.43 -37.34 26.27
N HIS A 598 1.81 -37.66 27.42
CA HIS A 598 0.42 -38.04 27.58
C HIS A 598 -0.21 -37.24 28.73
N GLN A 599 -1.54 -37.07 28.67
CA GLN A 599 -2.32 -36.44 29.73
C GLN A 599 -1.99 -37.03 31.11
N SER A 600 -1.70 -36.17 32.10
CA SER A 600 -1.20 -36.59 33.40
C SER A 600 -1.56 -35.61 34.53
N ASN A 601 -2.34 -36.09 35.51
CA ASN A 601 -2.58 -35.37 36.76
C ASN A 601 -1.32 -35.23 37.61
N GLU A 602 -0.39 -36.19 37.53
CA GLU A 602 0.89 -36.10 38.26
C GLU A 602 1.75 -34.96 37.71
N TRP A 603 1.73 -34.76 36.39
CA TRP A 603 2.42 -33.64 35.77
C TRP A 603 1.86 -32.30 36.25
N VAL A 604 0.54 -32.16 36.36
CA VAL A 604 -0.10 -30.92 36.88
C VAL A 604 0.37 -30.63 38.31
N LYS A 605 0.42 -31.66 39.17
CA LYS A 605 0.75 -31.53 40.61
C LYS A 605 2.22 -31.30 40.91
N ASN A 606 3.14 -31.74 40.04
CA ASN A 606 4.57 -31.59 40.30
C ASN A 606 5.00 -30.11 40.30
N THR A 607 6.14 -29.81 40.93
CA THR A 607 6.70 -28.45 40.99
C THR A 607 7.78 -28.19 39.94
N LYS A 608 8.11 -29.16 39.06
CA LYS A 608 9.29 -29.07 38.18
C LYS A 608 9.37 -27.77 37.37
N VAL A 609 8.28 -27.40 36.69
CA VAL A 609 8.22 -26.14 35.90
C VAL A 609 8.38 -24.91 36.80
N PHE A 610 7.80 -24.95 38.00
CA PHE A 610 8.01 -23.91 39.02
C PHE A 610 9.45 -23.90 39.51
N ASP A 611 10.10 -25.05 39.72
CA ASP A 611 11.48 -25.14 40.19
C ASP A 611 12.47 -24.63 39.12
N GLU A 612 12.16 -24.88 37.85
CA GLU A 612 12.92 -24.48 36.66
C GLU A 612 12.59 -23.07 36.14
N THR A 613 11.95 -22.18 36.92
CA THR A 613 11.63 -20.78 36.53
C THR A 613 12.77 -20.06 35.80
N LYS A 614 14.03 -20.31 36.21
CA LYS A 614 15.21 -19.69 35.60
C LYS A 614 15.29 -19.93 34.09
N LEU A 615 14.86 -21.09 33.58
CA LEU A 615 14.86 -21.41 32.15
C LEU A 615 13.99 -20.46 31.33
N PHE A 616 12.96 -19.86 31.96
CA PHE A 616 12.05 -18.92 31.32
C PHE A 616 12.45 -17.44 31.52
N LEU A 617 13.47 -17.18 32.35
CA LEU A 617 13.97 -15.83 32.67
C LEU A 617 15.39 -15.56 32.16
N GLU A 618 16.15 -16.61 31.83
CA GLU A 618 17.51 -16.51 31.28
C GLU A 618 17.62 -17.40 30.05
N ILE A 619 17.83 -16.80 28.87
CA ILE A 619 17.80 -17.48 27.56
C ILE A 619 19.15 -17.31 26.86
N ASP A 620 19.66 -18.39 26.28
CA ASP A 620 20.85 -18.40 25.43
C ASP A 620 20.43 -18.36 23.95
N ILE A 621 20.88 -17.36 23.19
CA ILE A 621 20.65 -17.24 21.74
C ILE A 621 21.98 -16.87 21.07
N ASP A 622 22.40 -17.63 20.06
CA ASP A 622 23.61 -17.37 19.26
C ASP A 622 24.86 -17.06 20.11
N ASN A 623 25.12 -17.89 21.11
CA ASN A 623 26.22 -17.75 22.09
C ASN A 623 26.15 -16.49 22.98
N HIS A 624 25.02 -15.81 23.04
CA HIS A 624 24.79 -14.68 23.93
C HIS A 624 23.77 -15.05 25.01
N ARG A 625 24.08 -14.65 26.24
CA ARG A 625 23.18 -14.79 27.39
C ARG A 625 22.27 -13.58 27.51
N TYR A 626 20.97 -13.81 27.60
CA TYR A 626 19.95 -12.79 27.81
C TYR A 626 19.22 -13.02 29.12
N ILE A 627 18.81 -11.92 29.76
CA ILE A 627 17.80 -11.93 30.82
C ILE A 627 16.51 -11.38 30.24
N CYS A 628 15.38 -12.02 30.54
CA CYS A 628 14.06 -11.57 30.11
C CYS A 628 13.60 -10.39 30.97
N LEU A 629 13.37 -9.22 30.35
CA LEU A 629 12.61 -8.14 30.98
C LEU A 629 11.12 -8.48 31.05
N SER A 630 10.63 -9.23 30.07
CA SER A 630 9.30 -9.86 30.05
C SER A 630 9.42 -11.23 29.40
N SER A 631 8.62 -12.18 29.84
CA SER A 631 8.60 -13.56 29.37
C SER A 631 7.17 -14.07 29.34
N LYS A 632 6.70 -14.47 28.16
CA LYS A 632 5.35 -14.99 27.92
C LYS A 632 5.44 -16.25 27.07
N PHE A 633 5.23 -17.39 27.72
CA PHE A 633 5.18 -18.69 27.10
C PHE A 633 3.77 -19.28 27.16
N ASN A 634 3.29 -19.79 26.03
CA ASN A 634 1.98 -20.43 25.93
C ASN A 634 2.10 -21.77 25.19
N PHE A 635 2.36 -22.84 25.94
CA PHE A 635 2.40 -24.19 25.39
C PHE A 635 1.00 -24.80 25.46
N GLU A 636 0.42 -25.17 24.33
CA GLU A 636 -0.87 -25.88 24.25
C GLU A 636 -0.76 -27.10 23.33
N LYS A 637 -1.28 -28.24 23.79
CA LYS A 637 -1.53 -29.44 23.00
C LYS A 637 -3.01 -29.80 23.11
N ARG A 638 -3.73 -29.63 22.00
CA ARG A 638 -5.16 -29.93 21.88
C ARG A 638 -5.52 -30.39 20.47
N GLU A 639 -6.30 -31.46 20.36
CA GLU A 639 -6.94 -31.84 19.10
C GLU A 639 -8.17 -30.95 18.87
N LYS A 640 -8.42 -30.53 17.62
CA LYS A 640 -9.46 -29.53 17.29
C LYS A 640 -10.87 -29.89 17.76
N GLU A 641 -11.19 -31.17 17.88
CA GLU A 641 -12.52 -31.67 18.24
C GLU A 641 -12.73 -31.77 19.77
N ILE A 642 -11.67 -31.54 20.55
CA ILE A 642 -11.69 -31.64 22.02
C ILE A 642 -12.06 -30.26 22.63
N PRO A 643 -12.96 -30.21 23.62
CA PRO A 643 -13.29 -28.99 24.36
C PRO A 643 -12.03 -28.28 24.89
N PHE A 644 -12.06 -26.94 24.95
CA PHE A 644 -10.91 -26.15 25.40
C PHE A 644 -10.48 -26.50 26.84
N GLU A 645 -11.43 -26.94 27.67
CA GLU A 645 -11.19 -27.38 29.05
C GLU A 645 -10.40 -28.70 29.14
N ASP A 646 -10.37 -29.50 28.07
CA ASP A 646 -9.76 -30.82 27.99
C ASP A 646 -8.34 -30.80 27.35
N ARG A 647 -7.69 -29.63 27.35
CA ARG A 647 -6.34 -29.43 26.80
C ARG A 647 -5.22 -29.78 27.78
N ASP A 648 -4.05 -30.10 27.23
CA ASP A 648 -2.80 -30.02 27.97
C ASP A 648 -2.17 -28.65 27.70
N SER A 649 -2.01 -27.81 28.72
CA SER A 649 -1.39 -26.50 28.54
C SER A 649 -0.49 -26.10 29.70
N CYS A 650 0.58 -25.35 29.37
CA CYS A 650 1.42 -24.67 30.32
C CYS A 650 1.56 -23.20 29.90
N TYR A 651 1.03 -22.30 30.71
CA TYR A 651 1.13 -20.86 30.50
C TYR A 651 2.07 -20.25 31.54
N PHE A 652 3.07 -19.50 31.10
CA PHE A 652 4.01 -18.79 31.96
C PHE A 652 4.06 -17.32 31.53
N LEU A 653 3.78 -16.41 32.44
CA LEU A 653 3.89 -14.97 32.23
C LEU A 653 4.71 -14.37 33.36
N ALA A 654 5.84 -13.75 33.04
CA ALA A 654 6.66 -12.99 33.95
C ALA A 654 6.86 -11.55 33.43
N MET A 655 6.55 -10.58 34.28
CA MET A 655 6.75 -9.15 33.99
C MET A 655 7.79 -8.57 34.95
N GLY A 656 8.89 -8.06 34.39
CA GLY A 656 10.00 -7.48 35.14
C GLY A 656 9.72 -6.05 35.59
N TYR A 657 10.23 -5.71 36.77
CA TYR A 657 10.19 -4.37 37.35
C TYR A 657 11.52 -4.04 38.03
N PHE A 658 11.92 -2.77 37.94
CA PHE A 658 13.06 -2.21 38.64
C PHE A 658 12.64 -1.52 39.93
N TYR A 659 13.53 -1.53 40.89
CA TYR A 659 13.39 -0.83 42.17
C TYR A 659 14.76 -0.48 42.75
N ASN A 660 14.81 0.52 43.63
CA ASN A 660 16.07 0.89 44.27
C ASN A 660 16.56 -0.24 45.19
N LYS A 661 17.88 -0.51 45.18
CA LYS A 661 18.48 -1.51 46.06
C LYS A 661 18.17 -1.25 47.55
N GLU A 662 18.06 0.01 47.94
CA GLU A 662 17.75 0.42 49.31
C GLU A 662 16.34 0.00 49.77
N ASP A 663 15.39 -0.06 48.83
CA ASP A 663 13.98 -0.42 49.09
C ASP A 663 13.74 -1.93 49.06
N SER A 664 14.77 -2.75 48.78
CA SER A 664 14.63 -4.21 48.56
C SER A 664 13.88 -4.92 49.68
N ASN A 665 14.25 -4.64 50.93
CA ASN A 665 13.65 -5.30 52.10
C ASN A 665 12.17 -4.94 52.27
N GLU A 666 11.79 -3.70 51.95
CA GLU A 666 10.41 -3.25 52.04
C GLU A 666 9.56 -3.87 50.94
N ILE A 667 10.05 -3.85 49.69
CA ILE A 667 9.37 -4.42 48.53
C ILE A 667 9.17 -5.93 48.70
N ILE A 668 10.20 -6.67 49.11
CA ILE A 668 10.11 -8.12 49.31
C ILE A 668 9.04 -8.46 50.37
N LYS A 669 8.90 -7.66 51.44
CA LYS A 669 7.90 -7.87 52.50
C LYS A 669 6.49 -7.40 52.11
N GLY A 670 6.36 -6.24 51.48
CA GLY A 670 5.06 -5.64 51.14
C GLY A 670 4.22 -6.50 50.18
N TYR A 671 4.89 -7.27 49.33
CA TYR A 671 4.24 -8.17 48.37
C TYR A 671 3.82 -9.54 48.95
N GLU A 672 4.07 -9.81 50.24
CA GLU A 672 3.53 -11.01 50.90
C GLU A 672 1.99 -10.92 51.12
N ASN A 673 1.38 -9.72 50.98
CA ASN A 673 -0.02 -9.46 51.37
C ASN A 673 -0.96 -8.92 50.27
N ASN A 674 -0.50 -8.70 49.03
CA ASN A 674 -1.31 -8.03 47.99
C ASN A 674 -1.57 -8.94 46.77
N TYR A 675 -2.77 -9.50 46.70
CA TYR A 675 -3.20 -10.50 45.73
C TYR A 675 -4.10 -9.96 44.59
N ASP A 676 -4.66 -8.75 44.72
CA ASP A 676 -5.96 -8.44 44.06
C ASP A 676 -5.96 -7.91 42.62
N ARG A 677 -4.84 -7.80 41.89
CA ARG A 677 -4.82 -7.03 40.61
C ARG A 677 -4.19 -7.67 39.37
N GLY A 678 -3.79 -8.95 39.41
CA GLY A 678 -3.13 -9.61 38.28
C GLY A 678 -1.79 -8.95 37.88
N ILE A 679 -1.26 -9.31 36.71
CA ILE A 679 -0.05 -8.68 36.15
C ILE A 679 -0.49 -7.56 35.21
N ASN A 680 -0.33 -6.30 35.65
CA ASN A 680 -0.60 -5.13 34.83
C ASN A 680 0.64 -4.76 33.99
N ILE A 681 0.52 -4.84 32.67
CA ILE A 681 1.58 -4.43 31.74
C ILE A 681 1.24 -3.02 31.24
N PRO A 682 2.13 -2.03 31.40
CA PRO A 682 1.88 -0.68 30.90
C PRO A 682 1.70 -0.71 29.38
N ARG A 683 0.50 -0.33 28.94
CA ARG A 683 0.10 -0.21 27.54
C ARG A 683 -0.43 1.19 27.31
N ALA A 684 0.02 1.84 26.23
CA ALA A 684 -0.57 3.09 25.75
C ALA A 684 -1.32 2.85 24.44
N HIS A 685 -2.52 3.39 24.34
CA HIS A 685 -3.26 3.45 23.09
C HIS A 685 -2.82 4.73 22.32
N SER A 686 -2.69 4.65 21.00
CA SER A 686 -2.45 5.81 20.10
C SER A 686 -1.06 6.48 20.11
N ILE A 687 -0.03 5.84 20.68
CA ILE A 687 1.38 6.28 20.54
C ILE A 687 2.05 5.51 19.41
N TYR A 688 2.63 6.22 18.44
CA TYR A 688 3.39 5.57 17.36
C TYR A 688 4.65 4.89 17.90
N LEU A 689 5.05 3.78 17.29
CA LEU A 689 6.17 2.96 17.73
C LEU A 689 7.47 3.75 17.91
N TYR A 690 7.78 4.63 16.95
CA TYR A 690 8.99 5.46 16.98
C TYR A 690 8.77 6.82 17.67
N GLU A 691 7.57 7.11 18.20
CA GLU A 691 7.32 8.27 19.06
C GLU A 691 7.72 8.02 20.53
N TYR A 692 7.86 6.74 20.91
CA TYR A 692 8.14 6.38 22.29
C TYR A 692 9.39 7.10 22.83
N TYR A 693 9.16 7.67 24.01
CA TYR A 693 10.08 8.37 24.92
C TYR A 693 10.40 9.83 24.63
N TRP A 694 10.11 10.36 23.44
CA TRP A 694 10.38 11.76 23.13
C TRP A 694 9.12 12.60 22.87
N SER A 695 8.06 11.99 22.33
CA SER A 695 6.86 12.72 21.93
C SER A 695 6.05 13.23 23.13
N GLU A 696 5.23 14.25 22.88
CA GLU A 696 4.30 14.77 23.88
C GLU A 696 3.22 13.72 24.26
N ALA A 697 2.80 12.90 23.29
CA ALA A 697 1.88 11.78 23.53
C ALA A 697 2.40 10.82 24.60
N TYR A 698 3.70 10.46 24.54
CA TYR A 698 4.31 9.61 25.57
C TYR A 698 4.40 10.30 26.93
N LYS A 699 4.74 11.60 26.96
CA LYS A 699 4.83 12.34 28.23
C LYS A 699 3.47 12.39 28.94
N ASN A 700 2.40 12.71 28.22
CA ASN A 700 1.04 12.74 28.76
C ASN A 700 0.60 11.36 29.26
N TYR A 701 0.89 10.29 28.51
CA TYR A 701 0.65 8.92 28.96
C TYR A 701 1.42 8.57 30.24
N LYS A 702 2.72 8.93 30.29
CA LYS A 702 3.58 8.66 31.45
C LYS A 702 3.06 9.37 32.71
N GLU A 703 2.64 10.63 32.59
CA GLU A 703 2.07 11.39 33.70
C GLU A 703 0.81 10.73 34.24
N GLY A 704 -0.12 10.32 33.36
CA GLY A 704 -1.31 9.57 33.75
C GLY A 704 -0.96 8.26 34.48
N TYR A 705 -0.05 7.46 33.92
CA TYR A 705 0.38 6.20 34.52
C TYR A 705 1.04 6.38 35.91
N LEU A 706 1.86 7.42 36.08
CA LEU A 706 2.52 7.71 37.37
C LEU A 706 1.52 8.10 38.46
N THR A 707 0.39 8.73 38.13
CA THR A 707 -0.65 9.05 39.12
C THR A 707 -1.38 7.81 39.67
N GLU A 708 -1.35 6.70 38.93
CA GLU A 708 -2.03 5.46 39.28
C GLU A 708 -1.10 4.39 39.89
N SER A 709 0.23 4.57 39.78
CA SER A 709 1.22 3.56 40.14
C SER A 709 1.85 3.75 41.53
N ASP A 710 2.25 2.63 42.14
CA ASP A 710 3.04 2.61 43.38
C ASP A 710 4.48 3.03 43.03
N GLY A 711 4.79 4.31 43.19
CA GLY A 711 5.98 5.00 42.66
C GLY A 711 7.36 4.43 43.07
N LYS A 712 7.41 3.33 43.83
CA LYS A 712 8.63 2.58 44.16
C LYS A 712 9.01 1.52 43.11
N LEU A 713 8.07 1.11 42.25
CA LEU A 713 8.33 0.14 41.19
C LEU A 713 8.28 0.79 39.81
N CYS A 714 9.35 0.62 39.04
CA CYS A 714 9.40 1.02 37.64
C CYS A 714 9.21 -0.21 36.74
N PRO A 715 8.23 -0.25 35.83
CA PRO A 715 8.11 -1.35 34.89
C PRO A 715 9.37 -1.44 34.00
N ALA A 716 9.86 -2.65 33.75
CA ALA A 716 11.03 -2.85 32.89
C ALA A 716 10.69 -2.80 31.38
N ILE A 717 9.38 -2.86 31.06
CA ILE A 717 8.85 -2.96 29.70
C ILE A 717 7.61 -2.08 29.52
N TYR A 718 7.29 -1.76 28.27
CA TYR A 718 5.97 -1.31 27.83
C TYR A 718 5.45 -2.27 26.75
N GLU A 719 4.14 -2.39 26.63
CA GLU A 719 3.50 -3.03 25.47
C GLU A 719 3.17 -1.97 24.43
N TYR A 720 3.82 -2.06 23.27
CA TYR A 720 3.34 -1.38 22.09
C TYR A 720 2.08 -2.11 21.60
N PHE A 721 0.99 -1.37 21.43
CA PHE A 721 -0.27 -1.89 20.93
C PHE A 721 -0.84 -0.89 19.92
N TRP A 722 -1.13 -1.38 18.72
CA TRP A 722 -1.80 -0.61 17.69
C TRP A 722 -2.97 -1.38 17.13
N GLU A 723 -4.09 -0.68 16.98
CA GLU A 723 -5.31 -1.14 16.33
C GLU A 723 -5.68 -0.14 15.23
N LEU A 724 -6.44 -0.57 14.21
CA LEU A 724 -6.92 0.26 13.08
C LEU A 724 -5.98 0.37 11.87
N ASP A 725 -4.87 -0.36 11.82
CA ASP A 725 -4.00 -0.42 10.63
C ASP A 725 -4.46 -1.53 9.67
N TYR A 726 -5.06 -1.16 8.54
CA TYR A 726 -5.64 -2.11 7.60
C TYR A 726 -4.59 -2.84 6.75
N SER A 727 -3.32 -2.41 6.77
CA SER A 727 -2.23 -3.13 6.12
C SER A 727 -1.76 -4.34 6.93
N VAL A 728 -2.11 -4.42 8.23
CA VAL A 728 -1.74 -5.51 9.12
C VAL A 728 -2.74 -6.67 9.05
N LYS A 729 -2.25 -7.91 9.04
CA LYS A 729 -3.03 -9.15 8.79
C LYS A 729 -4.26 -9.37 9.68
N ASP A 730 -4.31 -8.79 10.87
CA ASP A 730 -5.47 -8.86 11.79
C ASP A 730 -5.92 -7.47 12.28
N LYS A 731 -5.58 -6.41 11.52
CA LYS A 731 -5.83 -4.98 11.85
C LYS A 731 -5.31 -4.51 13.21
N SER A 732 -4.53 -5.35 13.89
CA SER A 732 -3.95 -5.08 15.19
C SER A 732 -2.59 -5.75 15.32
N ILE A 733 -1.70 -5.13 16.08
CA ILE A 733 -0.39 -5.68 16.39
C ILE A 733 0.01 -5.26 17.80
N SER A 734 0.68 -6.17 18.50
CA SER A 734 1.27 -5.86 19.79
C SER A 734 2.54 -6.65 20.04
N PHE A 735 3.46 -5.99 20.73
CA PHE A 735 4.70 -6.59 21.20
C PHE A 735 5.36 -5.73 22.29
N TYR A 736 6.21 -6.35 23.11
CA TYR A 736 6.92 -5.67 24.18
C TYR A 736 8.15 -4.87 23.70
N ILE A 737 8.32 -3.67 24.26
CA ILE A 737 9.47 -2.76 24.07
C ILE A 737 10.13 -2.42 25.43
N PRO A 738 11.45 -2.15 25.48
CA PRO A 738 12.17 -1.86 26.73
C PRO A 738 11.77 -0.51 27.29
N CYS A 739 11.74 -0.36 28.62
CA CYS A 739 11.39 0.92 29.26
C CYS A 739 12.37 2.06 28.93
N LYS A 740 11.92 3.30 29.21
CA LYS A 740 12.68 4.52 28.93
C LYS A 740 14.06 4.52 29.58
N GLU A 741 14.15 4.04 30.82
CA GLU A 741 15.37 4.06 31.63
C GLU A 741 16.49 3.23 30.99
N ILE A 742 16.13 2.09 30.36
CA ILE A 742 17.05 1.27 29.57
C ILE A 742 17.45 1.99 28.28
N VAL A 743 16.45 2.52 27.56
CA VAL A 743 16.68 3.21 26.27
C VAL A 743 17.61 4.41 26.45
N ASP A 744 17.37 5.25 27.45
CA ASP A 744 18.20 6.42 27.75
C ASP A 744 19.61 6.01 28.16
N TYR A 745 19.75 5.03 29.05
CA TYR A 745 21.05 4.63 29.61
C TYR A 745 22.02 4.14 28.54
N PHE A 746 21.55 3.30 27.60
CA PHE A 746 22.38 2.79 26.50
C PHE A 746 22.30 3.66 25.24
N SER A 747 21.52 4.75 25.25
CA SER A 747 21.19 5.55 24.06
C SER A 747 20.71 4.67 22.91
N LEU A 748 19.74 3.79 23.20
CA LEU A 748 19.25 2.80 22.24
C LEU A 748 18.47 3.46 21.11
N ILE A 749 18.71 2.95 19.91
CA ILE A 749 17.95 3.25 18.71
C ILE A 749 17.31 1.95 18.24
N GLN A 750 16.04 2.03 17.87
CA GLN A 750 15.38 0.93 17.21
C GLN A 750 15.76 0.95 15.73
N THR A 751 16.55 -0.04 15.29
CA THR A 751 17.02 -0.09 13.88
C THR A 751 16.03 -0.80 12.96
N GLU A 752 15.36 -1.79 13.54
CA GLU A 752 14.29 -2.60 12.97
C GLU A 752 13.33 -2.92 14.12
N GLU A 753 12.08 -3.20 13.81
CA GLU A 753 11.05 -3.48 14.80
C GLU A 753 11.48 -4.61 15.74
N GLY A 754 11.48 -4.33 17.04
CA GLY A 754 11.90 -5.28 18.06
C GLY A 754 13.41 -5.39 18.28
N VAL A 755 14.27 -4.73 17.50
CA VAL A 755 15.73 -4.79 17.63
C VAL A 755 16.29 -3.44 18.05
N TRP A 756 16.83 -3.39 19.27
CA TRP A 756 17.37 -2.18 19.88
C TRP A 756 18.90 -2.24 19.97
N LYS A 757 19.56 -1.27 19.33
CA LYS A 757 21.01 -1.18 19.24
C LYS A 757 21.53 0.10 19.86
N THR A 758 22.77 0.09 20.33
CA THR A 758 23.48 1.33 20.65
C THR A 758 23.78 2.12 19.37
N LYS A 759 24.16 3.39 19.50
CA LYS A 759 24.64 4.23 18.38
C LYS A 759 25.84 3.64 17.62
N PHE A 760 26.58 2.71 18.24
CA PHE A 760 27.72 2.01 17.65
C PHE A 760 27.33 0.68 16.97
N GLY A 761 26.03 0.35 16.92
CA GLY A 761 25.51 -0.83 16.24
C GLY A 761 25.49 -2.11 17.09
N GLU A 762 25.82 -2.04 18.38
CA GLU A 762 25.72 -3.19 19.28
C GLU A 762 24.26 -3.47 19.67
N THR A 763 23.76 -4.66 19.38
CA THR A 763 22.42 -5.10 19.84
C THR A 763 22.42 -5.31 21.36
N ILE A 764 21.49 -4.65 22.06
CA ILE A 764 21.34 -4.74 23.52
C ILE A 764 20.03 -5.44 23.90
N CYS A 765 18.92 -5.07 23.26
CA CYS A 765 17.62 -5.69 23.49
C CYS A 765 16.98 -6.22 22.20
N ILE A 766 16.30 -7.36 22.31
CA ILE A 766 15.54 -7.98 21.21
C ILE A 766 14.18 -8.47 21.69
N ASN A 767 13.15 -8.35 20.86
CA ASN A 767 11.87 -9.03 21.07
C ASN A 767 11.87 -10.33 20.26
N SER A 768 11.74 -11.48 20.94
CA SER A 768 11.84 -12.79 20.30
C SER A 768 10.71 -13.09 19.33
N LYS A 769 9.48 -12.64 19.61
CA LYS A 769 8.31 -12.85 18.73
C LYS A 769 8.52 -12.22 17.36
N LEU A 770 9.23 -11.09 17.31
CA LEU A 770 9.58 -10.40 16.07
C LEU A 770 10.79 -11.01 15.34
N LEU A 771 11.40 -12.05 15.90
CA LEU A 771 12.55 -12.77 15.35
C LEU A 771 12.23 -14.26 15.04
N GLU A 772 10.95 -14.55 14.80
CA GLU A 772 10.40 -15.87 14.42
C GLU A 772 10.46 -16.93 15.54
N PHE A 773 10.57 -16.52 16.80
CA PHE A 773 10.52 -17.46 17.91
C PHE A 773 9.08 -17.78 18.35
N ASP A 774 8.88 -19.01 18.83
CA ASP A 774 7.61 -19.62 19.25
C ASP A 774 6.91 -18.98 20.46
N ASN A 775 7.60 -18.11 21.18
CA ASN A 775 7.06 -17.44 22.35
C ASN A 775 7.62 -16.02 22.46
N GLU A 776 6.93 -15.14 23.20
CA GLU A 776 7.28 -13.74 23.30
C GLU A 776 8.08 -13.45 24.58
N CYS A 777 9.33 -13.04 24.39
CA CYS A 777 10.20 -12.52 25.43
C CYS A 777 10.81 -11.21 24.95
N LEU A 778 10.89 -10.23 25.84
CA LEU A 778 11.76 -9.08 25.63
C LEU A 778 13.07 -9.33 26.36
N LEU A 779 14.12 -9.54 25.58
CA LEU A 779 15.42 -10.01 26.02
C LEU A 779 16.41 -8.85 26.07
N ILE A 780 17.18 -8.74 27.14
CA ILE A 780 18.32 -7.83 27.25
C ILE A 780 19.60 -8.64 27.49
N LYS A 781 20.72 -8.27 26.84
CA LYS A 781 22.02 -8.90 27.09
C LYS A 781 22.33 -8.86 28.57
N LYS A 782 22.68 -10.02 29.14
CA LYS A 782 22.89 -10.21 30.59
C LYS A 782 23.93 -9.24 31.13
N GLU A 783 25.09 -9.15 30.49
CA GLU A 783 26.18 -8.27 30.94
C GLU A 783 25.76 -6.80 30.92
N SER A 784 25.04 -6.37 29.88
CA SER A 784 24.49 -5.02 29.77
C SER A 784 23.51 -4.74 30.92
N LEU A 785 22.55 -5.64 31.18
CA LEU A 785 21.59 -5.47 32.28
C LEU A 785 22.30 -5.35 33.63
N LEU A 786 23.28 -6.20 33.91
CA LEU A 786 24.04 -6.15 35.16
C LEU A 786 24.79 -4.83 35.34
N ASN A 787 25.39 -4.31 34.27
CA ASN A 787 26.05 -3.01 34.28
C ASN A 787 25.05 -1.88 34.56
N PHE A 788 23.87 -1.92 33.93
CA PHE A 788 22.79 -0.95 34.16
C PHE A 788 22.33 -0.96 35.63
N LEU A 789 22.03 -2.14 36.17
CA LEU A 789 21.56 -2.31 37.56
C LEU A 789 22.59 -1.80 38.57
N ASN A 790 23.86 -2.13 38.38
CA ASN A 790 24.93 -1.69 39.28
C ASN A 790 25.14 -0.17 39.23
N THR A 791 25.19 0.41 38.03
CA THR A 791 25.42 1.85 37.86
C THR A 791 24.26 2.69 38.40
N LYS A 792 23.02 2.24 38.19
CA LYS A 792 21.82 2.94 38.68
C LYS A 792 21.45 2.59 40.13
N LYS A 793 22.19 1.68 40.78
CA LYS A 793 21.87 1.14 42.12
C LYS A 793 20.45 0.55 42.19
N LEU A 794 20.03 -0.10 41.12
CA LEU A 794 18.74 -0.76 40.99
C LEU A 794 18.88 -2.28 41.17
N SER A 795 17.78 -2.91 41.53
CA SER A 795 17.55 -4.35 41.44
C SER A 795 16.39 -4.64 40.50
N ILE A 796 16.29 -5.88 40.02
CA ILE A 796 15.18 -6.35 39.18
C ILE A 796 14.43 -7.48 39.88
N GLY A 797 13.11 -7.44 39.80
CA GLY A 797 12.23 -8.54 40.17
C GLY A 797 11.19 -8.81 39.10
N TRP A 798 10.48 -9.93 39.20
CA TRP A 798 9.40 -10.31 38.30
C TRP A 798 8.16 -10.69 39.07
N LYS A 799 7.00 -10.22 38.59
CA LYS A 799 5.69 -10.76 38.96
C LYS A 799 5.39 -11.91 38.01
N ILE A 800 5.16 -13.11 38.53
CA ILE A 800 5.01 -14.32 37.72
C ILE A 800 3.66 -15.00 37.97
N TYR A 801 3.01 -15.35 36.87
CA TYR A 801 1.89 -16.26 36.81
C TYR A 801 2.30 -17.52 36.04
N LEU A 802 2.12 -18.69 36.65
CA LEU A 802 2.33 -19.99 36.02
C LEU A 802 1.06 -20.81 36.16
N GLU A 803 0.58 -21.38 35.06
CA GLU A 803 -0.58 -22.27 35.04
C GLU A 803 -0.22 -23.56 34.30
N LYS A 804 -0.66 -24.70 34.86
CA LYS A 804 -0.63 -26.01 34.21
C LYS A 804 -2.02 -26.62 34.19
N ILE A 805 -2.43 -27.14 33.05
CA ILE A 805 -3.72 -27.81 32.85
C ILE A 805 -3.48 -29.14 32.14
N SER A 806 -4.12 -30.20 32.63
CA SER A 806 -4.24 -31.50 31.96
C SER A 806 -5.40 -32.26 32.64
N LEU A 807 -6.18 -33.04 31.88
CA LEU A 807 -7.35 -33.79 32.40
C LEU A 807 -8.33 -32.93 33.24
N ARG A 808 -8.46 -31.64 32.89
CA ARG A 808 -9.21 -30.62 33.64
C ARG A 808 -8.71 -30.30 35.05
N ASP A 809 -7.63 -30.92 35.52
CA ASP A 809 -6.93 -30.48 36.72
C ASP A 809 -6.10 -29.25 36.35
N ARG A 810 -6.23 -28.18 37.12
CA ARG A 810 -5.55 -26.89 36.96
C ARG A 810 -4.73 -26.61 38.20
N GLN A 811 -3.44 -26.35 38.02
CA GLN A 811 -2.55 -25.83 39.04
C GLN A 811 -2.09 -24.43 38.65
N GLU A 812 -2.30 -23.45 39.53
CA GLU A 812 -1.85 -22.06 39.33
C GLU A 812 -0.87 -21.63 40.42
N TRP A 813 0.16 -20.88 40.03
CA TRP A 813 1.10 -20.21 40.91
C TRP A 813 1.12 -18.72 40.61
N TRP A 814 1.01 -17.92 41.66
CA TRP A 814 1.34 -16.50 41.65
C TRP A 814 2.51 -16.29 42.57
N TYR A 815 3.62 -15.79 42.05
CA TYR A 815 4.84 -15.64 42.82
C TYR A 815 5.72 -14.52 42.28
N ASN A 816 6.58 -13.98 43.15
CA ASN A 816 7.61 -13.04 42.76
C ASN A 816 8.96 -13.74 42.68
N VAL A 817 9.81 -13.25 41.78
CA VAL A 817 11.22 -13.63 41.70
C VAL A 817 12.06 -12.39 41.83
N PHE A 818 13.05 -12.40 42.70
CA PHE A 818 14.00 -11.29 42.89
C PHE A 818 15.39 -11.73 42.45
N TYR A 819 16.04 -10.92 41.61
CA TYR A 819 17.40 -11.17 41.18
C TYR A 819 18.40 -10.56 42.17
N ASP A 820 19.29 -11.39 42.72
CA ASP A 820 20.33 -10.95 43.65
C ASP A 820 21.61 -11.75 43.42
N ASP A 821 22.69 -11.08 42.99
CA ASP A 821 24.02 -11.65 42.73
C ASP A 821 24.01 -13.01 42.00
N GLY A 822 23.26 -13.09 40.90
CA GLY A 822 23.17 -14.30 40.07
C GLY A 822 22.19 -15.37 40.57
N LYS A 823 21.49 -15.11 41.68
CA LYS A 823 20.45 -15.99 42.24
C LYS A 823 19.05 -15.42 41.95
N TYR A 824 18.10 -16.33 41.73
CA TYR A 824 16.69 -16.03 41.51
C TYR A 824 15.90 -16.48 42.73
N ASN A 825 15.64 -15.54 43.65
CA ASN A 825 14.97 -15.82 44.92
C ASN A 825 13.45 -15.77 44.74
N LYS A 826 12.78 -16.90 44.96
CA LYS A 826 11.32 -17.04 44.74
C LYS A 826 10.53 -16.77 46.02
N LYS A 827 9.41 -16.07 45.88
CA LYS A 827 8.45 -15.79 46.95
C LYS A 827 7.04 -16.11 46.47
N ILE A 828 6.47 -17.21 46.95
CA ILE A 828 5.13 -17.66 46.57
C ILE A 828 4.09 -16.76 47.27
N ILE A 829 3.15 -16.25 46.49
CA ILE A 829 2.00 -15.48 46.97
C ILE A 829 0.78 -16.40 47.05
N LYS A 830 0.53 -17.15 45.98
CA LYS A 830 -0.59 -18.10 45.87
C LYS A 830 -0.15 -19.36 45.14
N ASN A 831 -0.70 -20.49 45.57
CA ASN A 831 -0.45 -21.80 44.98
C ASN A 831 -1.71 -22.67 45.13
N ASP A 832 -2.54 -22.71 44.10
CA ASP A 832 -3.88 -23.29 44.19
C ASP A 832 -4.10 -24.39 43.14
N MET A 833 -4.78 -25.44 43.58
CA MET A 833 -5.24 -26.53 42.72
C MET A 833 -6.76 -26.45 42.58
N SER A 834 -7.24 -26.54 41.34
CA SER A 834 -8.67 -26.46 41.03
C SER A 834 -9.02 -27.39 39.87
N LYS A 835 -10.32 -27.64 39.68
CA LYS A 835 -10.84 -28.36 38.51
C LYS A 835 -11.56 -27.40 37.58
N ILE A 836 -11.23 -27.46 36.29
CA ILE A 836 -11.92 -26.69 35.25
C ILE A 836 -13.29 -27.33 35.01
N ARG A 837 -14.35 -26.53 35.16
CA ARG A 837 -15.72 -26.94 34.86
C ARG A 837 -16.06 -26.52 33.44
N ARG A 838 -16.86 -27.33 32.74
CA ARG A 838 -17.55 -26.86 31.53
C ARG A 838 -18.46 -25.70 31.92
N ASN A 839 -18.26 -24.55 31.31
CA ASN A 839 -19.34 -23.57 31.23
C ASN A 839 -20.34 -24.13 30.21
N PHE A 840 -21.56 -24.42 30.67
CA PHE A 840 -22.67 -24.86 29.81
C PHE A 840 -23.26 -23.67 29.05
#